data_AF-A0A554LHU3-F1
#
_entry.id   AF-A0A554LHU3-F1
#
_cell.length_a   1.000
_cell.length_b   1.000
_cell.length_c   1.000
_cell.angle_alpha   90.00
_cell.angle_beta   90.00
_cell.angle_gamma   90.00
#
_symmetry.space_group_name_H-M   'P 1'
#
loop_
_entity.id
_entity.type
_entity.pdbx_description
1 polymer ?
#
loop_
_entity_poly.entity_id
_entity_poly.type
_entity_poly.pdbx_seq_one_letter_code
_entity_poly.pdbx_strand_id
1 'polypeptide(L)'
;MDKNLKNNNDNRDNDNVKIRRVLANTLIGDQPQNQSDRFSRTQSDSPPMTASNNQSTVSDKAKKSNVSKKISDLKNVISPTNDTKLKSFLEESGEFTDAEEFAPSKAASEDFELVDEQIKIHSQQKFSQSRDTSQTNLQPDEKRILDILMSEKTITEYHLKKAQSFAQKNNTSSLGYFIDEGVISKDALGRALAKSINIPFLDINLFPPSKNQVLKIQEDFAKKNRVLVLDETNEKITIATDRPWRKGLLDGLKQLFPLKEIALGYILTESLDAAFVYYRKPLETRFLKIIETQKRVAPEIVGEIFEDAFAYRSSDIHFEPQGKNVVIRFRIDGVLHEAGRIEKVYYDSIINLLKVMARLRIDEHFSAQDGAFRYQKKNSDITLDMRLSIIPTLDGEKAVIRLLASYVSGFGLSGLGISARDRNLLEKAAAKPFGMILVSGPTGSGKSTTLYAILRMLNKPEVNITTIEDPVEYKITGVNQIQVNPRMNLTFSQGLRSIVRQDPDVILVGEIRDKETAEIAVNAALTGHLLLSTFHSNDAATALPRLLDMGVEPFLLASTLELIVAQRLVRKSCVKCRYSYNVGIEDIKKNFPDVEKLVQEKEIVLYRSKGCAVCSGSGFRGRTAIYEFINVTPEMEELILKNPSTKEVWELARKQHSHSLFEDGFEKVLNGTTTIEELLRVASP
;
A
#
# COMPACT_ATOMS: atom_id res chain seq x y z
N MET A 1 14.52 -48.08 26.32
CA MET A 1 14.07 -48.70 27.58
C MET A 1 14.21 -47.70 28.71
N ASP A 2 13.49 -47.96 29.78
CA ASP A 2 13.19 -47.09 30.92
C ASP A 2 14.33 -46.37 31.64
N LYS A 3 13.92 -45.35 32.41
CA LYS A 3 14.69 -44.78 33.50
C LYS A 3 15.09 -45.85 34.52
N ASN A 4 16.37 -45.86 34.85
CA ASN A 4 16.96 -46.41 36.06
C ASN A 4 18.38 -45.80 36.11
N LEU A 5 18.94 -45.25 37.20
CA LEU A 5 18.69 -45.38 38.63
C LEU A 5 19.28 -44.15 39.39
N LYS A 6 18.75 -43.84 40.59
CA LYS A 6 19.49 -43.43 41.81
C LYS A 6 20.37 -42.14 41.76
N ASN A 7 20.70 -41.45 42.86
CA ASN A 7 20.27 -41.47 44.27
C ASN A 7 20.71 -40.12 44.91
N ASN A 8 20.20 -39.81 46.12
CA ASN A 8 20.91 -39.20 47.27
C ASN A 8 21.87 -38.00 47.03
N ASN A 9 21.95 -36.98 47.86
CA ASN A 9 21.30 -36.45 49.07
C ASN A 9 22.24 -35.29 49.52
N ASP A 10 21.89 -34.59 50.59
CA ASP A 10 22.83 -33.79 51.40
C ASP A 10 23.43 -32.51 50.76
N ASN A 11 23.80 -31.48 51.53
CA ASN A 11 23.21 -30.87 52.73
C ASN A 11 23.98 -29.56 52.99
N ARG A 12 23.36 -28.57 53.68
CA ARG A 12 24.03 -27.53 54.51
C ARG A 12 24.93 -26.50 53.78
N ASP A 13 24.57 -25.22 53.82
CA ASP A 13 24.83 -24.25 54.89
C ASP A 13 26.29 -23.80 54.99
N ASN A 14 26.53 -22.51 54.73
CA ASN A 14 27.25 -21.55 55.59
C ASN A 14 27.18 -20.17 54.89
N ASP A 15 26.34 -19.22 55.29
CA ASP A 15 26.31 -18.47 56.56
C ASP A 15 27.44 -17.41 56.69
N ASN A 16 27.02 -16.13 56.71
CA ASN A 16 27.60 -15.03 57.52
C ASN A 16 29.02 -14.43 57.22
N VAL A 17 29.36 -13.15 57.47
CA VAL A 17 28.61 -11.87 57.70
C VAL A 17 29.61 -10.66 57.80
N LYS A 18 29.21 -9.40 57.48
CA LYS A 18 29.87 -8.10 57.89
C LYS A 18 31.32 -7.82 57.35
N ILE A 19 31.94 -6.61 57.34
CA ILE A 19 31.55 -5.20 57.60
C ILE A 19 32.47 -4.18 56.84
N ARG A 20 31.91 -2.98 56.60
CA ARG A 20 32.39 -1.66 56.05
C ARG A 20 33.85 -1.14 56.23
N ARG A 21 34.16 -0.09 55.41
CA ARG A 21 35.07 1.10 55.59
C ARG A 21 36.59 0.91 55.31
N VAL A 22 37.43 1.89 54.88
CA VAL A 22 37.31 3.23 54.22
C VAL A 22 38.73 3.81 53.89
N LEU A 23 38.89 4.78 52.95
CA LEU A 23 40.15 5.56 52.60
C LEU A 23 41.33 4.75 51.96
N ALA A 24 42.32 5.31 51.24
CA ALA A 24 42.47 6.57 50.48
C ALA A 24 43.74 6.58 49.56
N ASN A 25 43.72 7.47 48.56
CA ASN A 25 44.80 8.17 47.81
C ASN A 25 46.30 7.81 48.01
N THR A 26 47.03 7.75 46.88
CA THR A 26 48.30 8.50 46.54
C THR A 26 48.79 8.05 45.13
N LEU A 27 49.48 8.81 44.25
CA LEU A 27 49.79 10.25 44.09
C LEU A 27 50.47 10.50 42.70
N ILE A 28 50.56 11.78 42.25
CA ILE A 28 51.51 12.35 41.25
C ILE A 28 51.35 11.89 39.76
N GLY A 29 51.41 12.77 38.74
CA GLY A 29 51.57 14.23 38.73
C GLY A 29 51.70 14.86 37.33
N ASP A 30 52.05 16.16 37.33
CA ASP A 30 52.47 17.08 36.25
C ASP A 30 51.46 17.66 35.23
N GLN A 31 51.37 19.00 35.27
CA GLN A 31 51.04 19.88 34.14
C GLN A 31 52.33 20.34 33.45
N PRO A 32 52.23 21.05 32.31
CA PRO A 32 52.53 22.48 32.40
C PRO A 32 51.59 23.41 31.61
N GLN A 33 51.52 24.67 32.04
CA GLN A 33 51.07 25.80 31.21
C GLN A 33 52.24 26.30 30.36
N ASN A 34 51.97 26.84 29.16
CA ASN A 34 52.62 28.08 28.74
C ASN A 34 51.90 28.81 27.59
N GLN A 35 52.11 30.13 27.53
CA GLN A 35 51.68 31.06 26.48
C GLN A 35 52.77 31.21 25.41
N SER A 36 52.43 31.54 24.15
CA SER A 36 52.97 32.72 23.43
C SER A 36 52.61 32.82 21.93
N ASP A 37 52.12 34.00 21.54
CA ASP A 37 52.38 34.77 20.31
C ASP A 37 51.99 34.33 18.86
N ARG A 38 51.12 35.19 18.29
CA ARG A 38 51.22 35.94 17.00
C ARG A 38 51.49 35.20 15.66
N PHE A 39 50.63 35.46 14.65
CA PHE A 39 50.90 36.47 13.59
C PHE A 39 49.67 36.81 12.71
N SER A 40 49.46 38.12 12.46
CA SER A 40 48.86 38.82 11.27
C SER A 40 47.49 38.40 10.67
N ARG A 41 46.46 39.30 10.69
CA ARG A 41 46.03 40.27 9.62
C ARG A 41 45.51 39.58 8.33
N THR A 42 44.34 39.92 7.75
CA THR A 42 43.71 41.24 7.45
C THR A 42 42.19 41.27 7.77
N GLN A 43 41.57 42.37 8.24
CA GLN A 43 40.85 43.45 7.47
C GLN A 43 39.88 42.91 6.40
N SER A 44 38.69 43.47 6.10
CA SER A 44 37.95 44.67 6.57
C SER A 44 36.56 44.73 5.87
N ASP A 45 35.48 45.38 6.31
CA ASP A 45 35.02 45.95 7.60
C ASP A 45 33.50 46.32 7.46
N SER A 46 32.75 46.51 8.56
CA SER A 46 31.38 47.09 8.56
C SER A 46 30.95 47.60 9.96
N PRO A 47 30.96 48.91 10.20
CA PRO A 47 30.49 49.55 11.44
C PRO A 47 29.07 50.17 11.30
N PRO A 48 28.46 50.69 12.39
CA PRO A 48 27.01 50.57 12.62
C PRO A 48 26.25 51.91 12.59
N MET A 49 24.91 51.87 12.74
CA MET A 49 24.16 53.00 13.31
C MET A 49 23.02 52.57 14.24
N THR A 50 22.78 53.42 15.23
CA THR A 50 21.88 53.28 16.38
C THR A 50 20.78 54.35 16.36
N ALA A 51 19.80 54.21 17.28
CA ALA A 51 18.88 55.27 17.74
C ALA A 51 17.82 55.79 16.73
N SER A 52 16.64 56.28 17.14
CA SER A 52 15.95 56.29 18.44
C SER A 52 14.52 56.83 18.30
N ASN A 53 13.63 56.47 19.24
CA ASN A 53 12.36 57.16 19.58
C ASN A 53 11.26 57.13 18.48
N ASN A 54 9.95 57.27 18.78
CA ASN A 54 9.29 57.73 20.00
C ASN A 54 7.94 57.01 20.25
N GLN A 55 7.38 57.16 21.44
CA GLN A 55 6.08 56.59 21.85
C GLN A 55 4.87 57.39 21.30
N SER A 56 3.76 56.73 20.97
CA SER A 56 2.42 57.28 21.29
C SER A 56 1.31 56.21 21.33
N THR A 57 0.48 56.40 22.35
CA THR A 57 -0.59 55.57 22.92
C THR A 57 -1.95 55.62 22.20
N VAL A 58 -2.85 54.73 22.66
CA VAL A 58 -4.33 54.78 22.63
C VAL A 58 -5.05 54.10 21.46
N SER A 59 -6.00 53.26 21.85
CA SER A 59 -7.00 52.53 21.07
C SER A 59 -8.11 53.40 20.50
N ASP A 60 -8.77 52.98 19.41
CA ASP A 60 -10.22 53.18 19.36
C ASP A 60 -11.04 52.15 18.57
N LYS A 61 -12.31 52.02 18.96
CA LYS A 61 -13.33 51.12 18.41
C LYS A 61 -14.11 51.80 17.28
N ALA A 62 -13.86 51.48 16.00
CA ALA A 62 -14.87 51.71 14.95
C ALA A 62 -14.58 50.96 13.64
N LYS A 63 -15.19 49.77 13.45
CA LYS A 63 -15.62 49.22 12.14
C LYS A 63 -16.45 47.92 12.27
N LYS A 64 -17.52 47.98 13.07
CA LYS A 64 -18.64 47.01 13.02
C LYS A 64 -19.85 47.65 12.34
N SER A 65 -19.78 47.83 11.02
CA SER A 65 -20.93 48.24 10.20
C SER A 65 -20.63 48.06 8.70
N ASN A 66 -20.90 46.86 8.15
CA ASN A 66 -21.30 46.60 6.74
C ASN A 66 -21.34 45.08 6.40
N VAL A 67 -21.95 44.26 7.24
CA VAL A 67 -22.20 42.82 6.94
C VAL A 67 -23.71 42.52 6.82
N SER A 68 -24.59 43.43 7.24
CA SER A 68 -26.05 43.26 7.27
C SER A 68 -26.81 43.86 6.07
N LYS A 69 -26.14 44.07 4.92
CA LYS A 69 -26.78 44.69 3.72
C LYS A 69 -26.43 44.03 2.38
N LYS A 70 -26.00 42.76 2.38
CA LYS A 70 -25.69 41.97 1.16
C LYS A 70 -26.24 40.53 1.21
N ILE A 71 -27.29 40.27 1.98
CA ILE A 71 -27.89 38.93 2.18
C ILE A 71 -29.37 38.86 1.68
N SER A 72 -29.96 39.96 1.21
CA SER A 72 -31.35 40.00 0.75
C SER A 72 -31.58 39.69 -0.73
N ASP A 73 -30.58 39.89 -1.61
CA ASP A 73 -30.82 40.09 -3.06
C ASP A 73 -30.31 38.93 -3.95
N LEU A 74 -30.15 37.72 -3.41
CA LEU A 74 -29.66 36.54 -4.15
C LEU A 74 -30.60 35.32 -4.05
N LYS A 75 -31.91 35.59 -4.11
CA LYS A 75 -32.93 34.57 -4.41
C LYS A 75 -33.77 34.99 -5.62
N ASN A 76 -33.86 34.08 -6.58
CA ASN A 76 -34.68 34.07 -7.80
C ASN A 76 -34.03 34.66 -9.07
N VAL A 77 -34.40 34.07 -10.22
CA VAL A 77 -33.85 34.22 -11.59
C VAL A 77 -32.53 33.46 -11.82
N ILE A 78 -32.30 32.57 -12.78
CA ILE A 78 -33.05 31.61 -13.63
C ILE A 78 -31.96 30.82 -14.42
N SER A 79 -32.34 29.72 -15.10
CA SER A 79 -31.62 28.80 -16.01
C SER A 79 -30.43 29.29 -16.89
N PRO A 80 -29.65 28.37 -17.54
CA PRO A 80 -28.33 28.67 -18.10
C PRO A 80 -28.35 29.17 -19.55
N THR A 81 -27.63 30.25 -19.82
CA THR A 81 -27.08 30.64 -21.13
C THR A 81 -25.89 31.60 -20.93
N ASN A 82 -25.15 31.86 -22.01
CA ASN A 82 -24.09 32.88 -22.15
C ASN A 82 -22.67 32.50 -21.69
N ASP A 83 -22.17 31.57 -22.50
CA ASP A 83 -20.80 31.30 -22.94
C ASP A 83 -20.01 32.54 -23.45
N THR A 84 -19.99 33.64 -22.67
CA THR A 84 -19.40 34.93 -23.09
C THR A 84 -18.43 35.54 -22.07
N LYS A 85 -18.11 34.83 -20.99
CA LYS A 85 -17.05 35.21 -20.03
C LYS A 85 -15.85 34.26 -20.01
N LEU A 86 -15.90 33.16 -20.77
CA LEU A 86 -14.75 32.27 -20.96
C LEU A 86 -13.89 32.72 -22.17
N LYS A 87 -14.51 33.30 -23.21
CA LYS A 87 -13.79 33.84 -24.38
C LYS A 87 -12.84 34.99 -24.01
N SER A 88 -13.26 35.91 -23.15
CA SER A 88 -12.42 37.02 -22.67
C SER A 88 -11.28 36.61 -21.72
N PHE A 89 -11.03 35.30 -21.54
CA PHE A 89 -9.90 34.77 -20.77
C PHE A 89 -8.97 33.89 -21.63
N LEU A 90 -9.36 33.62 -22.89
CA LEU A 90 -8.60 32.80 -23.84
C LEU A 90 -7.97 33.62 -24.98
N GLU A 91 -8.29 34.92 -25.08
CA GLU A 91 -7.70 35.84 -26.05
C GLU A 91 -6.32 36.41 -25.64
N GLU A 92 -5.80 36.06 -24.44
CA GLU A 92 -4.47 36.51 -23.96
C GLU A 92 -3.31 35.50 -24.16
N SER A 93 -3.57 34.33 -24.75
CA SER A 93 -2.52 33.35 -25.12
C SER A 93 -2.73 32.83 -26.54
N GLY A 94 -2.56 33.71 -27.52
CA GLY A 94 -2.76 33.36 -28.92
C GLY A 94 -1.64 32.47 -29.46
N GLU A 95 -2.02 31.34 -30.07
CA GLU A 95 -1.35 30.80 -31.26
C GLU A 95 -2.27 29.82 -32.01
N PHE A 96 -2.22 29.91 -33.34
CA PHE A 96 -2.92 29.12 -34.36
C PHE A 96 -4.46 29.21 -34.49
N THR A 97 -4.85 29.95 -35.53
CA THR A 97 -6.13 29.89 -36.23
C THR A 97 -6.16 28.68 -37.18
N ASP A 98 -7.30 28.00 -37.23
CA ASP A 98 -8.10 27.78 -38.45
C ASP A 98 -9.16 26.72 -38.17
N ALA A 99 -10.43 27.14 -38.15
CA ALA A 99 -11.57 26.26 -37.93
C ALA A 99 -12.47 26.31 -39.17
N GLU A 100 -12.52 25.23 -39.94
CA GLU A 100 -13.64 24.98 -40.85
C GLU A 100 -14.82 24.40 -40.06
N GLU A 101 -16.01 24.97 -40.27
CA GLU A 101 -17.24 24.52 -39.64
C GLU A 101 -17.66 23.14 -40.15
N PHE A 102 -17.76 22.16 -39.25
CA PHE A 102 -18.50 20.92 -39.52
C PHE A 102 -19.75 20.84 -38.63
N ALA A 103 -20.91 21.16 -39.22
CA ALA A 103 -22.19 20.77 -38.67
C ALA A 103 -22.32 19.23 -38.67
N PRO A 104 -22.94 18.61 -37.65
CA PRO A 104 -23.08 17.16 -37.60
C PRO A 104 -24.01 16.67 -38.72
N SER A 105 -23.54 15.68 -39.48
CA SER A 105 -24.33 15.04 -40.54
C SER A 105 -25.44 14.16 -39.95
N LYS A 106 -26.57 14.06 -40.66
CA LYS A 106 -27.76 13.30 -40.22
C LYS A 106 -27.52 11.80 -39.99
N ALA A 107 -26.41 11.24 -40.45
CA ALA A 107 -26.03 9.85 -40.16
C ALA A 107 -25.72 9.62 -38.67
N ALA A 108 -25.12 10.61 -38.00
CA ALA A 108 -24.70 10.47 -36.60
C ALA A 108 -25.88 10.38 -35.60
N SER A 109 -27.09 10.79 -35.99
CA SER A 109 -28.29 10.64 -35.17
C SER A 109 -28.92 9.24 -35.26
N GLU A 110 -28.78 8.53 -36.38
CA GLU A 110 -29.34 7.18 -36.57
C GLU A 110 -28.45 6.12 -35.90
N ASP A 111 -27.12 6.29 -35.93
CA ASP A 111 -26.19 5.42 -35.21
C ASP A 111 -26.31 5.55 -33.67
N PHE A 112 -26.70 6.71 -33.15
CA PHE A 112 -26.91 6.89 -31.71
C PHE A 112 -28.15 6.14 -31.20
N GLU A 113 -29.24 6.07 -31.97
CA GLU A 113 -30.42 5.27 -31.61
C GLU A 113 -30.10 3.76 -31.68
N LEU A 114 -29.34 3.31 -32.68
CA LEU A 114 -28.91 1.91 -32.80
C LEU A 114 -27.99 1.46 -31.66
N VAL A 115 -27.11 2.33 -31.15
CA VAL A 115 -26.25 2.02 -30.00
C VAL A 115 -27.05 1.97 -28.69
N ASP A 116 -27.98 2.90 -28.45
CA ASP A 116 -28.87 2.84 -27.27
C ASP A 116 -29.82 1.62 -27.32
N GLU A 117 -30.25 1.20 -28.52
CA GLU A 117 -31.04 -0.02 -28.70
C GLU A 117 -30.19 -1.29 -28.46
N GLN A 118 -28.94 -1.33 -28.94
CA GLN A 118 -28.02 -2.43 -28.61
C GLN A 118 -27.66 -2.49 -27.11
N ILE A 119 -27.52 -1.36 -26.43
CA ILE A 119 -27.31 -1.29 -24.98
C ILE A 119 -28.56 -1.77 -24.22
N LYS A 120 -29.77 -1.46 -24.67
CA LYS A 120 -31.01 -2.06 -24.17
C LYS A 120 -31.04 -3.58 -24.39
N ILE A 121 -30.70 -4.06 -25.58
CA ILE A 121 -30.71 -5.50 -25.90
C ILE A 121 -29.70 -6.26 -25.01
N HIS A 122 -28.47 -5.75 -24.84
CA HIS A 122 -27.46 -6.40 -24.00
C HIS A 122 -27.78 -6.34 -22.49
N SER A 123 -28.45 -5.29 -22.01
CA SER A 123 -28.87 -5.20 -20.60
C SER A 123 -30.11 -6.07 -20.31
N GLN A 124 -31.03 -6.25 -21.27
CA GLN A 124 -32.21 -7.10 -21.11
C GLN A 124 -31.90 -8.61 -21.25
N GLN A 125 -30.97 -9.00 -22.13
CA GLN A 125 -30.72 -10.42 -22.44
C GLN A 125 -30.02 -11.26 -21.35
N LYS A 126 -29.67 -10.70 -20.18
CA LYS A 126 -29.14 -11.46 -19.03
C LYS A 126 -29.97 -11.44 -17.75
N PHE A 127 -31.15 -10.79 -17.76
CA PHE A 127 -32.00 -10.67 -16.56
C PHE A 127 -33.37 -11.38 -16.65
N SER A 128 -33.68 -12.05 -17.76
CA SER A 128 -34.99 -12.66 -18.06
C SER A 128 -35.21 -14.08 -17.52
N GLN A 129 -34.38 -14.59 -16.60
CA GLN A 129 -34.59 -15.88 -15.93
C GLN A 129 -34.64 -15.75 -14.39
N SER A 130 -35.57 -14.94 -13.89
CA SER A 130 -36.01 -15.03 -12.49
C SER A 130 -36.86 -16.29 -12.29
N ARG A 131 -36.20 -17.40 -11.93
CA ARG A 131 -36.90 -18.54 -11.30
C ARG A 131 -37.15 -18.22 -9.83
N ASP A 132 -38.36 -18.56 -9.40
CA ASP A 132 -38.92 -18.42 -8.06
C ASP A 132 -37.88 -18.53 -6.92
N THR A 133 -37.75 -17.46 -6.13
CA THR A 133 -36.78 -17.36 -5.02
C THR A 133 -37.37 -17.80 -3.67
N SER A 134 -38.48 -18.54 -3.68
CA SER A 134 -39.02 -19.17 -2.48
C SER A 134 -38.19 -20.40 -2.05
N GLN A 135 -37.42 -20.21 -0.96
CA GLN A 135 -36.70 -21.26 -0.22
C GLN A 135 -35.52 -21.97 -0.92
N THR A 136 -34.58 -21.22 -1.52
CA THR A 136 -33.22 -21.75 -1.74
C THR A 136 -32.40 -21.77 -0.45
N ASN A 137 -31.65 -22.86 -0.23
CA ASN A 137 -30.65 -22.91 0.84
C ASN A 137 -29.46 -22.01 0.47
N LEU A 138 -29.51 -20.76 0.92
CA LEU A 138 -28.50 -19.72 0.60
C LEU A 138 -27.14 -19.94 1.26
N GLN A 139 -26.98 -20.96 2.12
CA GLN A 139 -25.72 -21.24 2.79
C GLN A 139 -24.72 -21.87 1.80
N PRO A 140 -23.51 -21.30 1.63
CA PRO A 140 -22.53 -21.83 0.68
C PRO A 140 -22.00 -23.20 1.14
N ASP A 141 -22.04 -24.17 0.24
CA ASP A 141 -21.44 -25.49 0.40
C ASP A 141 -20.09 -25.52 -0.34
N GLU A 142 -19.01 -25.78 0.40
CA GLU A 142 -17.65 -25.88 -0.14
C GLU A 142 -17.57 -26.92 -1.27
N LYS A 143 -18.22 -28.08 -1.12
CA LYS A 143 -18.19 -29.13 -2.14
C LYS A 143 -18.76 -28.63 -3.47
N ARG A 144 -19.93 -27.99 -3.42
CA ARG A 144 -20.60 -27.42 -4.60
C ARG A 144 -19.79 -26.30 -5.26
N ILE A 145 -19.03 -25.52 -4.49
CA ILE A 145 -18.12 -24.50 -5.02
C ILE A 145 -16.94 -25.15 -5.76
N LEU A 146 -16.34 -26.20 -5.19
CA LEU A 146 -15.26 -26.97 -5.82
C LEU A 146 -15.72 -27.64 -7.12
N ASP A 147 -16.90 -28.25 -7.13
CA ASP A 147 -17.51 -28.88 -8.31
C ASP A 147 -17.71 -27.85 -9.45
N ILE A 148 -18.14 -26.63 -9.12
CA ILE A 148 -18.28 -25.53 -10.10
C ILE A 148 -16.92 -25.14 -10.67
N LEU A 149 -15.92 -24.90 -9.82
CA LEU A 149 -14.56 -24.49 -10.25
C LEU A 149 -13.89 -25.57 -11.13
N MET A 150 -14.14 -26.86 -10.84
CA MET A 150 -13.72 -27.98 -11.69
C MET A 150 -14.45 -27.98 -13.04
N SER A 151 -15.79 -27.79 -13.02
CA SER A 151 -16.61 -27.78 -14.24
C SER A 151 -16.25 -26.64 -15.21
N GLU A 152 -15.85 -25.49 -14.67
CA GLU A 152 -15.39 -24.31 -15.42
C GLU A 152 -13.89 -24.39 -15.78
N LYS A 153 -13.24 -25.55 -15.56
CA LYS A 153 -11.81 -25.81 -15.78
C LYS A 153 -10.87 -24.78 -15.11
N THR A 154 -11.37 -24.10 -14.06
CA THR A 154 -10.63 -23.08 -13.32
C THR A 154 -9.67 -23.72 -12.31
N ILE A 155 -9.98 -24.94 -11.86
CA ILE A 155 -9.06 -25.82 -11.11
C ILE A 155 -9.00 -27.20 -11.76
N THR A 156 -7.95 -27.96 -11.45
CA THR A 156 -7.71 -29.33 -11.94
C THR A 156 -7.72 -30.32 -10.77
N GLU A 157 -7.85 -31.63 -11.04
CA GLU A 157 -7.72 -32.66 -9.99
C GLU A 157 -6.40 -32.57 -9.22
N TYR A 158 -5.32 -32.17 -9.89
CA TYR A 158 -4.01 -31.95 -9.26
C TYR A 158 -4.07 -30.80 -8.24
N HIS A 159 -4.69 -29.67 -8.60
CA HIS A 159 -4.90 -28.56 -7.66
C HIS A 159 -5.84 -28.94 -6.52
N LEU A 160 -6.89 -29.72 -6.79
CA LEU A 160 -7.83 -30.20 -5.78
C LEU A 160 -7.15 -31.10 -4.74
N LYS A 161 -6.32 -32.06 -5.18
CA LYS A 161 -5.55 -32.93 -4.27
C LYS A 161 -4.59 -32.13 -3.38
N LYS A 162 -3.90 -31.13 -3.94
CA LYS A 162 -3.06 -30.22 -3.13
C LYS A 162 -3.86 -29.41 -2.11
N ALA A 163 -4.98 -28.82 -2.52
CA ALA A 163 -5.86 -28.05 -1.64
C ALA A 163 -6.41 -28.89 -0.48
N GLN A 164 -6.83 -30.13 -0.74
CA GLN A 164 -7.27 -31.08 0.29
C GLN A 164 -6.14 -31.47 1.25
N SER A 165 -4.92 -31.67 0.73
CA SER A 165 -3.74 -31.99 1.54
C SER A 165 -3.33 -30.82 2.45
N PHE A 166 -3.46 -29.58 1.95
CA PHE A 166 -3.24 -28.36 2.71
C PHE A 166 -4.34 -28.15 3.78
N ALA A 167 -5.60 -28.35 3.43
CA ALA A 167 -6.75 -28.26 4.32
C ALA A 167 -6.63 -29.21 5.51
N GLN A 168 -6.24 -30.47 5.24
CA GLN A 168 -6.00 -31.48 6.28
C GLN A 168 -4.82 -31.14 7.19
N LYS A 169 -3.68 -30.68 6.64
CA LYS A 169 -2.49 -30.31 7.43
C LYS A 169 -2.73 -29.09 8.33
N ASN A 170 -3.50 -28.11 7.86
CA ASN A 170 -3.66 -26.81 8.52
C ASN A 170 -5.03 -26.61 9.19
N ASN A 171 -5.91 -27.61 9.18
CA ASN A 171 -7.27 -27.59 9.73
C ASN A 171 -8.11 -26.38 9.26
N THR A 172 -8.12 -26.16 7.95
CA THR A 172 -8.70 -24.98 7.27
C THR A 172 -9.45 -25.38 5.99
N SER A 173 -10.24 -24.47 5.42
CA SER A 173 -10.99 -24.70 4.17
C SER A 173 -10.05 -24.85 2.96
N SER A 174 -10.41 -25.74 2.03
CA SER A 174 -9.68 -25.94 0.78
C SER A 174 -9.74 -24.71 -0.13
N LEU A 175 -10.73 -23.83 0.07
CA LEU A 175 -10.93 -22.63 -0.74
C LEU A 175 -9.86 -21.54 -0.51
N GLY A 176 -9.28 -21.47 0.70
CA GLY A 176 -8.21 -20.52 1.01
C GLY A 176 -6.94 -20.79 0.18
N TYR A 177 -6.55 -22.07 0.10
CA TYR A 177 -5.38 -22.53 -0.66
C TYR A 177 -5.37 -21.99 -2.10
N PHE A 178 -6.49 -22.04 -2.82
CA PHE A 178 -6.53 -21.61 -4.22
C PHE A 178 -6.32 -20.09 -4.42
N ILE A 179 -6.66 -19.27 -3.42
CA ILE A 179 -6.38 -17.82 -3.46
C ILE A 179 -4.92 -17.57 -3.08
N ASP A 180 -4.45 -18.17 -1.98
CA ASP A 180 -3.12 -17.90 -1.43
C ASP A 180 -2.00 -18.32 -2.40
N GLU A 181 -2.19 -19.46 -3.09
CA GLU A 181 -1.29 -19.96 -4.13
C GLU A 181 -1.54 -19.32 -5.51
N GLY A 182 -2.53 -18.44 -5.62
CA GLY A 182 -2.88 -17.75 -6.86
C GLY A 182 -3.40 -18.64 -7.98
N VAL A 183 -3.95 -19.82 -7.66
CA VAL A 183 -4.58 -20.75 -8.62
C VAL A 183 -5.88 -20.16 -9.18
N ILE A 184 -6.66 -19.47 -8.34
CA ILE A 184 -7.90 -18.78 -8.75
C ILE A 184 -7.90 -17.33 -8.25
N SER A 185 -8.50 -16.43 -9.02
CA SER A 185 -8.74 -15.06 -8.55
C SER A 185 -9.90 -15.00 -7.56
N LYS A 186 -9.93 -13.98 -6.71
CA LYS A 186 -11.05 -13.71 -5.79
C LYS A 186 -12.38 -13.57 -6.53
N ASP A 187 -12.38 -12.99 -7.73
CA ASP A 187 -13.58 -12.86 -8.56
C ASP A 187 -14.04 -14.19 -9.16
N ALA A 188 -13.11 -15.10 -9.48
CA ALA A 188 -13.46 -16.46 -9.91
C ALA A 188 -14.10 -17.24 -8.76
N LEU A 189 -13.52 -17.19 -7.55
CA LEU A 189 -14.14 -17.79 -6.36
C LEU A 189 -15.50 -17.15 -6.05
N GLY A 190 -15.60 -15.82 -6.15
CA GLY A 190 -16.84 -15.09 -5.91
C GLY A 190 -17.96 -15.46 -6.89
N ARG A 191 -17.62 -15.66 -8.17
CA ARG A 191 -18.55 -16.19 -9.19
C ARG A 191 -19.00 -17.61 -8.87
N ALA A 192 -18.06 -18.51 -8.53
CA ALA A 192 -18.38 -19.89 -8.17
C ALA A 192 -19.27 -19.97 -6.92
N LEU A 193 -19.02 -19.13 -5.91
CA LEU A 193 -19.84 -19.02 -4.71
C LEU A 193 -21.24 -18.51 -5.02
N ALA A 194 -21.38 -17.42 -5.78
CA ALA A 194 -22.68 -16.88 -6.17
C ALA A 194 -23.52 -17.94 -6.93
N LYS A 195 -22.88 -18.66 -7.86
CA LYS A 195 -23.47 -19.75 -8.65
C LYS A 195 -23.85 -20.97 -7.79
N SER A 196 -23.10 -21.29 -6.72
CA SER A 196 -23.43 -22.42 -5.83
C SER A 196 -24.73 -22.20 -5.04
N ILE A 197 -25.06 -20.94 -4.74
CA ILE A 197 -26.29 -20.52 -4.02
C ILE A 197 -27.37 -19.92 -4.94
N ASN A 198 -27.17 -20.01 -6.27
CA ASN A 198 -28.09 -19.56 -7.31
C ASN A 198 -28.50 -18.07 -7.24
N ILE A 199 -27.53 -17.18 -7.01
CA ILE A 199 -27.71 -15.72 -7.13
C ILE A 199 -26.63 -15.12 -8.07
N PRO A 200 -26.89 -14.00 -8.76
CA PRO A 200 -25.89 -13.37 -9.63
C PRO A 200 -24.69 -12.86 -8.83
N PHE A 201 -23.49 -13.03 -9.39
CA PHE A 201 -22.29 -12.30 -8.97
C PHE A 201 -22.32 -10.90 -9.58
N LEU A 202 -22.22 -9.86 -8.76
CA LEU A 202 -22.26 -8.46 -9.21
C LEU A 202 -20.90 -7.80 -8.99
N ASP A 203 -20.13 -7.60 -10.07
CA ASP A 203 -18.89 -6.86 -9.99
C ASP A 203 -19.16 -5.34 -10.01
N ILE A 204 -19.26 -4.78 -8.81
CA ILE A 204 -19.48 -3.35 -8.62
C ILE A 204 -18.25 -2.49 -8.98
N ASN A 205 -17.11 -3.08 -9.36
CA ASN A 205 -16.00 -2.33 -9.94
C ASN A 205 -16.29 -2.00 -11.41
N LEU A 206 -17.01 -2.87 -12.12
CA LEU A 206 -17.53 -2.59 -13.46
C LEU A 206 -18.74 -1.64 -13.40
N PHE A 207 -19.65 -1.85 -12.45
CA PHE A 207 -20.88 -1.06 -12.29
C PHE A 207 -20.97 -0.44 -10.88
N PRO A 208 -20.22 0.65 -10.60
CA PRO A 208 -20.09 1.19 -9.25
C PRO A 208 -21.29 2.05 -8.80
N PRO A 209 -21.96 1.73 -7.68
CA PRO A 209 -23.17 2.43 -7.24
C PRO A 209 -22.94 3.92 -7.00
N SER A 210 -23.88 4.76 -7.43
CA SER A 210 -23.89 6.19 -7.12
C SER A 210 -24.02 6.45 -5.61
N LYS A 211 -23.61 7.64 -5.16
CA LYS A 211 -23.78 8.06 -3.76
C LYS A 211 -25.25 7.95 -3.32
N ASN A 212 -26.19 8.29 -4.20
CA ASN A 212 -27.62 8.26 -3.90
C ASN A 212 -28.15 6.83 -3.72
N GLN A 213 -27.69 5.88 -4.55
CA GLN A 213 -28.06 4.46 -4.41
C GLN A 213 -27.52 3.87 -3.10
N VAL A 214 -26.26 4.16 -2.73
CA VAL A 214 -25.73 3.70 -1.43
C VAL A 214 -26.51 4.34 -0.28
N LEU A 215 -26.66 5.67 -0.25
CA LEU A 215 -27.36 6.38 0.83
C LEU A 215 -28.88 6.12 0.91
N LYS A 216 -29.47 5.35 -0.02
CA LYS A 216 -30.91 5.04 0.00
C LYS A 216 -31.32 4.16 1.18
N ILE A 217 -30.43 3.26 1.62
CA ILE A 217 -30.62 2.49 2.86
C ILE A 217 -29.96 3.28 4.00
N GLN A 218 -30.56 3.33 5.18
CA GLN A 218 -29.95 3.98 6.34
C GLN A 218 -28.68 3.25 6.80
N GLU A 219 -27.66 4.02 7.21
CA GLU A 219 -26.31 3.52 7.57
C GLU A 219 -26.34 2.34 8.55
N ASP A 220 -27.14 2.43 9.60
CA ASP A 220 -27.24 1.38 10.63
C ASP A 220 -27.79 0.07 10.05
N PHE A 221 -28.82 0.12 9.21
CA PHE A 221 -29.35 -1.08 8.55
C PHE A 221 -28.34 -1.63 7.53
N ALA A 222 -27.77 -0.75 6.70
CA ALA A 222 -26.83 -1.13 5.64
C ALA A 222 -25.58 -1.81 6.21
N LYS A 223 -24.94 -1.22 7.23
CA LYS A 223 -23.76 -1.82 7.89
C LYS A 223 -24.11 -3.06 8.69
N LYS A 224 -25.22 -3.04 9.46
CA LYS A 224 -25.65 -4.21 10.26
C LYS A 224 -25.89 -5.40 9.35
N ASN A 225 -26.66 -5.24 8.28
CA ASN A 225 -27.09 -6.33 7.40
C ASN A 225 -26.15 -6.58 6.21
N ARG A 226 -25.16 -5.71 6.00
CA ARG A 226 -24.18 -5.76 4.91
C ARG A 226 -24.85 -5.76 3.53
N VAL A 227 -25.56 -4.66 3.25
CA VAL A 227 -26.31 -4.43 2.01
C VAL A 227 -26.11 -3.03 1.43
N LEU A 228 -26.23 -2.89 0.10
CA LEU A 228 -26.45 -1.63 -0.60
C LEU A 228 -27.37 -1.82 -1.82
N VAL A 229 -27.96 -0.73 -2.32
CA VAL A 229 -28.72 -0.73 -3.59
C VAL A 229 -27.77 -0.54 -4.77
N LEU A 230 -27.94 -1.32 -5.84
CA LEU A 230 -27.22 -1.15 -7.10
C LEU A 230 -28.09 -0.57 -8.22
N ASP A 231 -29.37 -0.97 -8.27
CA ASP A 231 -30.36 -0.51 -9.23
C ASP A 231 -31.77 -0.64 -8.63
N GLU A 232 -32.79 0.07 -9.15
CA GLU A 232 -34.04 0.30 -8.42
C GLU A 232 -35.38 0.19 -9.20
N THR A 233 -35.42 0.57 -10.48
CA THR A 233 -36.63 0.62 -11.34
C THR A 233 -37.93 1.17 -10.65
N ASN A 234 -39.12 0.82 -11.16
CA ASN A 234 -40.40 1.01 -10.46
C ASN A 234 -40.83 -0.25 -9.68
N GLU A 235 -40.61 -1.43 -10.26
CA GLU A 235 -41.17 -2.71 -9.76
C GLU A 235 -40.14 -3.58 -9.02
N LYS A 236 -38.84 -3.38 -9.28
CA LYS A 236 -37.77 -4.31 -8.87
C LYS A 236 -36.51 -3.59 -8.41
N ILE A 237 -36.08 -3.87 -7.18
CA ILE A 237 -34.84 -3.33 -6.58
C ILE A 237 -33.75 -4.39 -6.51
N THR A 238 -32.55 -4.03 -6.97
CA THR A 238 -31.36 -4.91 -6.94
C THR A 238 -30.47 -4.53 -5.74
N ILE A 239 -30.31 -5.47 -4.82
CA ILE A 239 -29.55 -5.34 -3.57
C ILE A 239 -28.29 -6.19 -3.65
N ALA A 240 -27.13 -5.56 -3.46
CA ALA A 240 -25.85 -6.25 -3.31
C ALA A 240 -25.55 -6.59 -1.86
N THR A 241 -25.01 -7.78 -1.61
CA THR A 241 -24.55 -8.23 -0.28
C THR A 241 -23.41 -9.22 -0.38
N ASP A 242 -22.53 -9.24 0.62
CA ASP A 242 -21.51 -10.28 0.81
C ASP A 242 -21.98 -11.42 1.75
N ARG A 243 -23.20 -11.34 2.29
CA ARG A 243 -23.79 -12.33 3.22
C ARG A 243 -25.28 -12.59 2.96
N PRO A 244 -25.66 -13.08 1.76
CA PRO A 244 -27.05 -13.37 1.40
C PRO A 244 -27.72 -14.40 2.33
N TRP A 245 -26.97 -15.34 2.92
CA TRP A 245 -27.45 -16.32 3.90
C TRP A 245 -27.79 -15.76 5.30
N ARG A 246 -27.71 -14.44 5.50
CA ARG A 246 -28.01 -13.83 6.80
C ARG A 246 -29.50 -13.98 7.15
N LYS A 247 -29.79 -14.68 8.26
CA LYS A 247 -31.15 -14.82 8.80
C LYS A 247 -31.82 -13.44 9.00
N GLY A 248 -33.08 -13.31 8.57
CA GLY A 248 -33.87 -12.08 8.65
C GLY A 248 -33.50 -10.98 7.64
N LEU A 249 -32.55 -11.23 6.72
CA LEU A 249 -32.15 -10.25 5.70
C LEU A 249 -33.30 -9.90 4.75
N LEU A 250 -33.93 -10.91 4.15
CA LEU A 250 -35.03 -10.73 3.20
C LEU A 250 -36.24 -10.05 3.84
N ASP A 251 -36.57 -10.41 5.08
CA ASP A 251 -37.71 -9.82 5.81
C ASP A 251 -37.47 -8.35 6.11
N GLY A 252 -36.26 -7.99 6.55
CA GLY A 252 -35.87 -6.60 6.76
C GLY A 252 -35.83 -5.78 5.47
N LEU A 253 -35.42 -6.38 4.35
CA LEU A 253 -35.46 -5.71 3.03
C LEU A 253 -36.90 -5.53 2.54
N LYS A 254 -37.78 -6.52 2.72
CA LYS A 254 -39.22 -6.41 2.42
C LYS A 254 -39.90 -5.31 3.25
N GLN A 255 -39.49 -5.12 4.50
CA GLN A 255 -39.99 -4.03 5.34
C GLN A 255 -39.56 -2.65 4.83
N LEU A 256 -38.34 -2.52 4.27
CA LEU A 256 -37.85 -1.28 3.68
C LEU A 256 -38.42 -0.99 2.28
N PHE A 257 -38.68 -2.03 1.49
CA PHE A 257 -39.15 -1.94 0.10
C PHE A 257 -40.39 -2.81 -0.14
N PRO A 258 -41.53 -2.52 0.53
CA PRO A 258 -42.70 -3.41 0.53
C PRO A 258 -43.42 -3.53 -0.81
N LEU A 259 -43.18 -2.60 -1.75
CA LEU A 259 -43.82 -2.54 -3.06
C LEU A 259 -42.90 -2.97 -4.22
N LYS A 260 -41.73 -3.58 -3.94
CA LYS A 260 -40.76 -3.96 -4.97
C LYS A 260 -40.30 -5.41 -4.84
N GLU A 261 -40.13 -6.08 -5.98
CA GLU A 261 -39.41 -7.35 -6.08
C GLU A 261 -37.94 -7.13 -5.67
N ILE A 262 -37.41 -7.94 -4.76
CA ILE A 262 -36.03 -7.82 -4.27
C ILE A 262 -35.17 -8.86 -4.98
N ALA A 263 -34.29 -8.40 -5.87
CA ALA A 263 -33.23 -9.22 -6.43
C ALA A 263 -31.96 -9.10 -5.57
N LEU A 264 -31.48 -10.21 -5.01
CA LEU A 264 -30.19 -10.27 -4.34
C LEU A 264 -29.08 -10.61 -5.34
N GLY A 265 -27.91 -9.99 -5.17
CA GLY A 265 -26.67 -10.41 -5.82
C GLY A 265 -25.50 -10.46 -4.84
N TYR A 266 -24.60 -11.43 -5.05
CA TYR A 266 -23.39 -11.60 -4.26
C TYR A 266 -22.31 -10.61 -4.73
N ILE A 267 -21.65 -9.95 -3.77
CA ILE A 267 -20.47 -9.11 -4.03
C ILE A 267 -19.34 -9.46 -3.05
N LEU A 268 -18.10 -9.16 -3.43
CA LEU A 268 -16.95 -9.35 -2.54
C LEU A 268 -17.01 -8.39 -1.34
N THR A 269 -16.62 -8.90 -0.17
CA THR A 269 -16.54 -8.17 1.10
C THR A 269 -15.80 -6.85 0.98
N GLU A 270 -14.64 -6.84 0.31
CA GLU A 270 -13.80 -5.67 0.13
C GLU A 270 -14.46 -4.61 -0.77
N SER A 271 -15.27 -5.05 -1.74
CA SER A 271 -16.06 -4.18 -2.61
C SER A 271 -17.22 -3.55 -1.84
N LEU A 272 -17.90 -4.31 -0.97
CA LEU A 272 -18.96 -3.76 -0.10
C LEU A 272 -18.41 -2.71 0.89
N ASP A 273 -17.33 -3.05 1.58
CA ASP A 273 -16.67 -2.14 2.53
C ASP A 273 -16.17 -0.86 1.84
N ALA A 274 -15.67 -1.00 0.60
CA ALA A 274 -15.31 0.13 -0.25
C ALA A 274 -16.48 1.07 -0.57
N ALA A 275 -17.69 0.54 -0.76
CA ALA A 275 -18.88 1.35 -1.03
C ALA A 275 -19.41 2.03 0.25
N PHE A 276 -19.25 1.43 1.42
CA PHE A 276 -19.67 2.03 2.70
C PHE A 276 -18.91 3.30 3.10
N VAL A 277 -17.82 3.65 2.41
CA VAL A 277 -17.18 4.97 2.50
C VAL A 277 -18.18 6.11 2.24
N TYR A 278 -19.20 5.90 1.40
CA TYR A 278 -20.23 6.91 1.12
C TYR A 278 -21.07 7.34 2.33
N TYR A 279 -21.19 6.49 3.36
CA TYR A 279 -21.88 6.83 4.60
C TYR A 279 -21.04 7.70 5.54
N ARG A 280 -19.71 7.68 5.42
CA ARG A 280 -18.85 8.41 6.36
C ARG A 280 -19.03 9.91 6.24
N LYS A 281 -19.29 10.53 7.38
CA LYS A 281 -19.22 11.98 7.57
C LYS A 281 -17.75 12.44 7.68
N PRO A 282 -17.45 13.70 7.32
CA PRO A 282 -16.13 14.28 7.53
C PRO A 282 -15.63 14.07 8.96
N LEU A 283 -14.32 13.92 9.10
CA LEU A 283 -13.70 13.56 10.37
C LEU A 283 -13.91 14.65 11.43
N GLU A 284 -13.87 15.94 11.06
CA GLU A 284 -14.18 17.03 12.00
C GLU A 284 -15.62 16.97 12.53
N THR A 285 -16.59 16.62 11.68
CA THR A 285 -18.00 16.50 12.11
C THR A 285 -18.17 15.39 13.15
N ARG A 286 -17.37 14.32 13.07
CA ARG A 286 -17.35 13.26 14.09
C ARG A 286 -16.63 13.72 15.35
N PHE A 287 -15.51 14.42 15.24
CA PHE A 287 -14.79 14.97 16.40
C PHE A 287 -15.66 15.90 17.23
N LEU A 288 -16.36 16.85 16.60
CA LEU A 288 -17.28 17.77 17.29
C LEU A 288 -18.35 16.99 18.08
N LYS A 289 -19.00 16.00 17.45
CA LYS A 289 -19.98 15.14 18.12
C LYS A 289 -19.36 14.36 19.30
N ILE A 290 -18.14 13.86 19.17
CA ILE A 290 -17.43 13.15 20.25
C ILE A 290 -17.13 14.11 21.41
N ILE A 291 -16.60 15.29 21.13
CA ILE A 291 -16.30 16.34 22.12
C ILE A 291 -17.56 16.76 22.89
N GLU A 292 -18.70 16.90 22.20
CA GLU A 292 -19.99 17.27 22.82
C GLU A 292 -20.62 16.16 23.68
N THR A 293 -20.38 14.88 23.36
CA THR A 293 -21.17 13.76 23.93
C THR A 293 -20.37 12.79 24.82
N GLN A 294 -19.04 12.73 24.71
CA GLN A 294 -18.21 11.71 25.35
C GLN A 294 -17.39 12.28 26.52
N LYS A 295 -17.41 11.60 27.67
CA LYS A 295 -16.51 11.91 28.80
C LYS A 295 -15.04 11.54 28.54
N ARG A 296 -14.77 10.65 27.58
CA ARG A 296 -13.41 10.20 27.19
C ARG A 296 -13.16 10.54 25.72
N VAL A 297 -12.77 11.79 25.47
CA VAL A 297 -12.61 12.33 24.10
C VAL A 297 -11.47 11.66 23.34
N ALA A 298 -10.26 11.58 23.92
CA ALA A 298 -9.06 11.11 23.20
C ALA A 298 -9.14 9.65 22.67
N PRO A 299 -9.60 8.64 23.44
CA PRO A 299 -9.66 7.26 22.94
C PRO A 299 -10.63 7.06 21.77
N GLU A 300 -11.79 7.72 21.79
CA GLU A 300 -12.77 7.59 20.70
C GLU A 300 -12.33 8.39 19.45
N ILE A 301 -11.68 9.55 19.62
CA ILE A 301 -11.06 10.27 18.50
C ILE A 301 -9.95 9.44 17.84
N VAL A 302 -9.04 8.84 18.62
CA VAL A 302 -7.99 7.95 18.09
C VAL A 302 -8.59 6.74 17.39
N GLY A 303 -9.67 6.16 17.94
CA GLY A 303 -10.43 5.09 17.31
C GLY A 303 -10.97 5.47 15.93
N GLU A 304 -11.67 6.60 15.80
CA GLU A 304 -12.19 7.09 14.52
C GLU A 304 -11.07 7.38 13.50
N ILE A 305 -9.93 7.94 13.95
CA ILE A 305 -8.77 8.19 13.08
C ILE A 305 -8.18 6.87 12.55
N PHE A 306 -8.04 5.85 13.39
CA PHE A 306 -7.49 4.55 12.98
C PHE A 306 -8.44 3.79 12.07
N GLU A 307 -9.75 3.86 12.35
CA GLU A 307 -10.81 3.33 11.47
C GLU A 307 -10.84 4.03 10.10
N ASP A 308 -10.53 5.32 10.04
CA ASP A 308 -10.37 6.06 8.79
C ASP A 308 -9.10 5.65 8.04
N ALA A 309 -7.94 5.66 8.70
CA ALA A 309 -6.67 5.22 8.12
C ALA A 309 -6.75 3.80 7.55
N PHE A 310 -7.43 2.87 8.24
CA PHE A 310 -7.68 1.52 7.77
C PHE A 310 -8.50 1.47 6.47
N ALA A 311 -9.67 2.14 6.44
CA ALA A 311 -10.56 2.08 5.28
C ALA A 311 -9.95 2.76 4.04
N TYR A 312 -9.18 3.83 4.24
CA TYR A 312 -8.43 4.50 3.17
C TYR A 312 -7.10 3.80 2.83
N ARG A 313 -6.76 2.68 3.50
CA ARG A 313 -5.50 1.91 3.32
C ARG A 313 -4.25 2.80 3.41
N SER A 314 -4.24 3.70 4.39
CA SER A 314 -3.14 4.62 4.63
C SER A 314 -1.90 3.89 5.16
N SER A 315 -0.71 4.31 4.73
CA SER A 315 0.57 3.80 5.25
C SER A 315 1.04 4.55 6.51
N ASP A 316 0.73 5.84 6.62
CA ASP A 316 1.21 6.70 7.70
C ASP A 316 0.12 7.72 8.09
N ILE A 317 -0.15 7.85 9.39
CA ILE A 317 -0.97 8.91 9.98
C ILE A 317 -0.03 9.98 10.52
N HIS A 318 -0.21 11.23 10.11
CA HIS A 318 0.55 12.37 10.58
C HIS A 318 -0.34 13.27 11.45
N PHE A 319 0.16 13.65 12.63
CA PHE A 319 -0.43 14.66 13.51
C PHE A 319 0.53 15.84 13.60
N GLU A 320 0.13 16.99 13.07
CA GLU A 320 1.03 18.14 12.90
C GLU A 320 0.43 19.38 13.56
N PRO A 321 0.95 19.80 14.74
CA PRO A 321 0.58 21.05 15.38
C PRO A 321 0.86 22.26 14.47
N GLN A 322 -0.12 23.17 14.41
CA GLN A 322 -0.10 24.44 13.67
C GLN A 322 -0.84 25.50 14.51
N GLY A 323 -0.09 26.19 15.36
CA GLY A 323 -0.59 27.14 16.35
C GLY A 323 -1.65 26.55 17.29
N LYS A 324 -2.92 26.91 17.06
CA LYS A 324 -4.06 26.49 17.89
C LYS A 324 -4.68 25.15 17.48
N ASN A 325 -4.40 24.68 16.26
CA ASN A 325 -4.99 23.47 15.70
C ASN A 325 -3.90 22.44 15.43
N VAL A 326 -4.32 21.19 15.28
CA VAL A 326 -3.47 20.08 14.82
C VAL A 326 -4.10 19.53 13.55
N VAL A 327 -3.32 19.52 12.47
CA VAL A 327 -3.73 18.98 11.18
C VAL A 327 -3.43 17.49 11.18
N ILE A 328 -4.44 16.68 10.85
CA ILE A 328 -4.32 15.23 10.72
C ILE A 328 -4.26 14.91 9.23
N ARG A 329 -3.19 14.24 8.79
CA ARG A 329 -3.02 13.84 7.40
C ARG A 329 -2.77 12.33 7.28
N PHE A 330 -3.35 11.73 6.25
CA PHE A 330 -3.09 10.33 5.89
C PHE A 330 -2.18 10.28 4.67
N ARG A 331 -1.16 9.43 4.70
CA ARG A 331 -0.44 9.04 3.49
C ARG A 331 -1.22 7.92 2.80
N ILE A 332 -1.87 8.23 1.69
CA ILE A 332 -2.65 7.28 0.88
C ILE A 332 -1.90 7.10 -0.44
N ASP A 333 -1.54 5.86 -0.74
CA ASP A 333 -0.78 5.49 -1.94
C ASP A 333 0.45 6.37 -2.24
N GLY A 334 1.15 6.79 -1.17
CA GLY A 334 2.37 7.61 -1.20
C GLY A 334 2.13 9.11 -1.02
N VAL A 335 0.94 9.62 -1.32
CA VAL A 335 0.57 11.05 -1.30
C VAL A 335 -0.07 11.42 0.04
N LEU A 336 0.19 12.64 0.54
CA LEU A 336 -0.42 13.15 1.76
C LEU A 336 -1.76 13.82 1.47
N HIS A 337 -2.79 13.40 2.19
CA HIS A 337 -4.14 13.97 2.14
C HIS A 337 -4.54 14.48 3.53
N GLU A 338 -5.09 15.69 3.61
CA GLU A 338 -5.69 16.20 4.86
C GLU A 338 -6.97 15.41 5.17
N ALA A 339 -7.02 14.83 6.36
CA ALA A 339 -8.11 13.99 6.84
C ALA A 339 -9.06 14.76 7.77
N GLY A 340 -8.52 15.72 8.52
CA GLY A 340 -9.29 16.68 9.30
C GLY A 340 -8.41 17.49 10.26
N ARG A 341 -9.05 18.35 11.06
CA ARG A 341 -8.40 19.19 12.07
C ARG A 341 -9.00 18.98 13.46
N ILE A 342 -8.18 19.21 14.49
CA ILE A 342 -8.62 19.19 15.90
C ILE A 342 -7.94 20.34 16.67
N GLU A 343 -8.62 20.90 17.67
CA GLU A 343 -8.02 21.90 18.56
C GLU A 343 -6.93 21.28 19.46
N LYS A 344 -5.84 22.02 19.68
CA LYS A 344 -4.66 21.54 20.41
C LYS A 344 -4.95 21.04 21.83
N VAL A 345 -5.94 21.63 22.51
CA VAL A 345 -6.39 21.23 23.86
C VAL A 345 -6.77 19.75 23.95
N TYR A 346 -7.37 19.19 22.90
CA TYR A 346 -7.70 17.75 22.84
C TYR A 346 -6.51 16.89 22.40
N TYR A 347 -5.61 17.47 21.60
CA TYR A 347 -4.42 16.77 21.11
C TYR A 347 -3.43 16.43 22.22
N ASP A 348 -3.28 17.28 23.24
CA ASP A 348 -2.40 16.99 24.38
C ASP A 348 -2.85 15.72 25.16
N SER A 349 -4.15 15.39 25.13
CA SER A 349 -4.65 14.11 25.64
C SER A 349 -4.43 12.93 24.67
N ILE A 350 -4.41 13.19 23.36
CA ILE A 350 -4.15 12.19 22.32
C ILE A 350 -2.67 11.79 22.32
N ILE A 351 -1.74 12.75 22.36
CA ILE A 351 -0.30 12.45 22.37
C ILE A 351 0.09 11.62 23.59
N ASN A 352 -0.47 11.94 24.77
CA ASN A 352 -0.25 11.17 26.00
C ASN A 352 -0.83 9.75 25.91
N LEU A 353 -2.01 9.57 25.29
CA LEU A 353 -2.56 8.24 25.02
C LEU A 353 -1.66 7.44 24.07
N LEU A 354 -1.17 8.05 22.99
CA LEU A 354 -0.25 7.41 22.04
C LEU A 354 1.08 7.01 22.72
N LYS A 355 1.65 7.88 23.56
CA LYS A 355 2.82 7.56 24.39
C LYS A 355 2.58 6.35 25.30
N VAL A 356 1.44 6.30 26.00
CA VAL A 356 1.06 5.15 26.84
C VAL A 356 0.96 3.86 26.01
N MET A 357 0.28 3.90 24.86
CA MET A 357 0.13 2.73 23.98
C MET A 357 1.49 2.19 23.51
N ALA A 358 2.41 3.09 23.15
CA ALA A 358 3.76 2.78 22.69
C ALA A 358 4.81 2.57 23.81
N ARG A 359 4.40 2.62 25.09
CA ARG A 359 5.27 2.51 26.28
C ARG A 359 6.39 3.57 26.36
N LEU A 360 6.08 4.80 25.94
CA LEU A 360 6.97 5.96 25.96
C LEU A 360 6.82 6.79 27.24
N ARG A 361 7.79 7.67 27.53
CA ARG A 361 7.74 8.59 28.67
C ARG A 361 6.75 9.71 28.40
N ILE A 362 5.73 9.84 29.25
CA ILE A 362 4.65 10.82 29.11
C ILE A 362 5.15 12.23 29.48
N ASP A 363 6.01 12.29 30.50
CA ASP A 363 6.70 13.45 31.07
C ASP A 363 7.80 14.05 30.17
N GLU A 364 8.25 13.29 29.18
CA GLU A 364 9.24 13.73 28.20
C GLU A 364 8.54 14.34 26.97
N HIS A 365 8.86 15.60 26.66
CA HIS A 365 8.28 16.36 25.54
C HIS A 365 9.33 17.05 24.65
N PHE A 366 10.61 17.03 25.03
CA PHE A 366 11.67 17.80 24.38
C PHE A 366 12.73 16.92 23.69
N SER A 367 12.68 15.60 23.88
CA SER A 367 13.41 14.63 23.07
C SER A 367 12.52 13.95 22.02
N ALA A 368 13.13 13.48 20.92
CA ALA A 368 12.48 12.50 20.07
C ALA A 368 12.19 11.20 20.85
N GLN A 369 11.08 10.53 20.55
CA GLN A 369 10.70 9.25 21.15
C GLN A 369 10.08 8.33 20.09
N ASP A 370 10.60 7.11 19.98
CA ASP A 370 10.13 6.08 19.05
C ASP A 370 9.66 4.83 19.80
N GLY A 371 8.51 4.29 19.41
CA GLY A 371 7.92 3.10 20.03
C GLY A 371 7.02 2.34 19.07
N ALA A 372 6.51 1.20 19.53
CA ALA A 372 5.61 0.35 18.76
C ALA A 372 4.48 -0.19 19.65
N PHE A 373 3.31 -0.37 19.05
CA PHE A 373 2.14 -0.91 19.74
C PHE A 373 1.26 -1.70 18.77
N ARG A 374 0.48 -2.63 19.30
CA ARG A 374 -0.51 -3.39 18.53
C ARG A 374 -1.89 -2.80 18.77
N TYR A 375 -2.58 -2.42 17.70
CA TYR A 375 -3.98 -2.02 17.74
C TYR A 375 -4.85 -3.17 17.22
N GLN A 376 -5.85 -3.58 18.00
CA GLN A 376 -6.89 -4.50 17.56
C GLN A 376 -8.15 -3.69 17.26
N LYS A 377 -8.69 -3.88 16.05
CA LYS A 377 -9.93 -3.23 15.64
C LYS A 377 -11.12 -3.75 16.44
N LYS A 378 -11.99 -2.84 16.92
CA LYS A 378 -13.24 -3.19 17.62
C LYS A 378 -14.07 -4.10 16.69
N ASN A 379 -14.42 -5.30 17.17
CA ASN A 379 -15.20 -6.33 16.46
C ASN A 379 -14.53 -6.93 15.20
N SER A 380 -13.20 -7.03 15.14
CA SER A 380 -12.54 -7.95 14.19
C SER A 380 -11.25 -8.57 14.75
N ASP A 381 -10.85 -9.69 14.15
CA ASP A 381 -9.58 -10.37 14.43
C ASP A 381 -8.37 -9.66 13.76
N ILE A 382 -8.61 -8.50 13.12
CA ILE A 382 -7.56 -7.71 12.47
C ILE A 382 -6.77 -6.98 13.56
N THR A 383 -5.59 -7.52 13.84
CA THR A 383 -4.54 -6.82 14.56
C THR A 383 -3.63 -6.07 13.57
N LEU A 384 -3.23 -4.87 13.96
CA LEU A 384 -2.30 -4.01 13.24
C LEU A 384 -1.14 -3.70 14.18
N ASP A 385 0.08 -4.06 13.76
CA ASP A 385 1.28 -3.55 14.40
C ASP A 385 1.54 -2.13 13.86
N MET A 386 1.71 -1.18 14.77
CA MET A 386 1.86 0.23 14.47
C MET A 386 3.15 0.75 15.11
N ARG A 387 3.87 1.64 14.41
CA ARG A 387 5.02 2.35 14.98
C ARG A 387 4.71 3.81 15.15
N LEU A 388 5.04 4.35 16.31
CA LEU A 388 4.89 5.74 16.67
C LEU A 388 6.27 6.39 16.75
N SER A 389 6.44 7.48 16.03
CA SER A 389 7.56 8.40 16.18
C SER A 389 7.00 9.75 16.63
N ILE A 390 7.55 10.32 17.70
CA ILE A 390 7.21 11.63 18.23
C ILE A 390 8.46 12.51 18.20
N ILE A 391 8.35 13.72 17.68
CA ILE A 391 9.41 14.73 17.73
C ILE A 391 8.89 16.07 18.26
N PRO A 392 9.68 16.82 19.02
CA PRO A 392 9.36 18.20 19.39
C PRO A 392 9.38 19.11 18.15
N THR A 393 8.43 20.03 18.08
CA THR A 393 8.38 21.12 17.09
C THR A 393 7.99 22.43 17.78
N LEU A 394 8.12 23.58 17.10
CA LEU A 394 7.79 24.89 17.66
C LEU A 394 6.37 24.97 18.23
N ASP A 395 5.40 24.34 17.56
CA ASP A 395 3.99 24.33 17.96
C ASP A 395 3.60 23.14 18.85
N GLY A 396 4.57 22.34 19.32
CA GLY A 396 4.35 21.16 20.18
C GLY A 396 4.83 19.86 19.55
N GLU A 397 4.42 18.73 20.13
CA GLU A 397 4.87 17.40 19.68
C GLU A 397 4.20 16.96 18.38
N LYS A 398 4.98 16.73 17.33
CA LYS A 398 4.51 16.11 16.09
C LYS A 398 4.59 14.59 16.23
N ALA A 399 3.48 13.90 15.99
CA ALA A 399 3.43 12.44 15.94
C ALA A 399 3.26 11.92 14.52
N VAL A 400 3.95 10.83 14.20
CA VAL A 400 3.72 10.03 12.98
C VAL A 400 3.52 8.59 13.38
N ILE A 401 2.42 7.98 12.92
CA ILE A 401 2.12 6.57 13.14
C ILE A 401 2.19 5.83 11.80
N ARG A 402 3.16 4.93 11.64
CA ARG A 402 3.22 4.01 10.50
C ARG A 402 2.37 2.78 10.77
N LEU A 403 1.48 2.45 9.84
CA LEU A 403 0.66 1.25 9.86
C LEU A 403 1.43 0.14 9.16
N LEU A 404 1.90 -0.87 9.90
CA LEU A 404 2.51 -2.04 9.29
C LEU A 404 1.41 -2.92 8.70
N ALA A 405 1.60 -3.29 7.43
CA ALA A 405 0.49 -3.65 6.57
C ALA A 405 0.06 -5.11 6.72
N SER A 406 -0.76 -5.42 7.74
CA SER A 406 -1.42 -6.73 7.84
C SER A 406 -2.31 -7.03 6.62
N TYR A 407 -2.81 -6.01 5.91
CA TYR A 407 -3.52 -6.20 4.63
C TYR A 407 -2.62 -6.67 3.47
N VAL A 408 -1.29 -6.59 3.60
CA VAL A 408 -0.34 -7.11 2.62
C VAL A 408 -0.04 -8.60 2.84
N SER A 409 -0.45 -9.17 3.98
CA SER A 409 -0.14 -10.55 4.36
C SER A 409 -0.89 -11.64 3.56
N GLY A 410 -1.52 -11.29 2.43
CA GLY A 410 -2.23 -12.20 1.53
C GLY A 410 -1.95 -11.96 0.04
N PHE A 411 -0.88 -11.22 -0.31
CA PHE A 411 -0.43 -11.14 -1.71
C PHE A 411 0.52 -12.30 -2.06
N GLY A 412 0.04 -13.25 -2.85
CA GLY A 412 0.91 -14.09 -3.69
C GLY A 412 1.45 -13.31 -4.90
N LEU A 413 2.42 -13.88 -5.62
CA LEU A 413 3.11 -13.23 -6.76
C LEU A 413 2.15 -12.65 -7.81
N SER A 414 1.06 -13.36 -8.12
CA SER A 414 0.01 -12.92 -9.07
C SER A 414 -0.62 -11.57 -8.72
N GLY A 415 -0.65 -11.19 -7.44
CA GLY A 415 -1.28 -9.95 -6.97
C GLY A 415 -0.37 -8.71 -7.05
N LEU A 416 0.92 -8.88 -7.35
CA LEU A 416 1.92 -7.81 -7.33
C LEU A 416 2.01 -7.02 -8.65
N GLY A 417 1.48 -7.59 -9.74
CA GLY A 417 1.56 -7.01 -11.09
C GLY A 417 2.85 -7.33 -11.82
N ILE A 418 3.46 -8.48 -11.52
CA ILE A 418 4.57 -9.05 -12.31
C ILE A 418 4.00 -9.62 -13.62
N SER A 419 4.66 -9.40 -14.75
CA SER A 419 4.25 -9.98 -16.05
C SER A 419 4.36 -11.51 -16.03
N ALA A 420 3.66 -12.20 -16.94
CA ALA A 420 3.75 -13.67 -17.02
C ALA A 420 5.17 -14.16 -17.40
N ARG A 421 5.90 -13.37 -18.20
CA ARG A 421 7.32 -13.64 -18.55
C ARG A 421 8.21 -13.52 -17.32
N ASP A 422 8.13 -12.38 -16.62
CA ASP A 422 9.05 -12.06 -15.54
C ASP A 422 8.77 -12.90 -14.29
N ARG A 423 7.51 -13.30 -14.11
CA ARG A 423 7.11 -14.31 -13.11
C ARG A 423 7.82 -15.64 -13.35
N ASN A 424 7.91 -16.11 -14.59
CA ASN A 424 8.60 -17.35 -14.95
C ASN A 424 10.12 -17.26 -14.68
N LEU A 425 10.74 -16.11 -14.95
CA LEU A 425 12.14 -15.85 -14.58
C LEU A 425 12.33 -15.91 -13.05
N LEU A 426 11.44 -15.25 -12.28
CA LEU A 426 11.50 -15.25 -10.82
C LEU A 426 11.28 -16.64 -10.22
N GLU A 427 10.29 -17.40 -10.71
CA GLU A 427 9.98 -18.75 -10.27
C GLU A 427 11.13 -19.72 -10.59
N LYS A 428 11.80 -19.57 -11.74
CA LYS A 428 13.00 -20.35 -12.09
C LYS A 428 14.19 -20.03 -11.18
N ALA A 429 14.49 -18.75 -10.96
CA ALA A 429 15.59 -18.33 -10.08
C ALA A 429 15.35 -18.80 -8.64
N ALA A 430 14.14 -18.63 -8.11
CA ALA A 430 13.77 -19.07 -6.76
C ALA A 430 13.64 -20.59 -6.61
N ALA A 431 13.58 -21.36 -7.71
CA ALA A 431 13.60 -22.82 -7.67
C ALA A 431 15.01 -23.43 -7.69
N LYS A 432 16.07 -22.60 -7.84
CA LYS A 432 17.45 -23.07 -7.70
C LYS A 432 17.76 -23.42 -6.23
N PRO A 433 18.60 -24.44 -5.97
CA PRO A 433 18.98 -24.83 -4.61
C PRO A 433 19.81 -23.76 -3.91
N PHE A 434 20.58 -22.97 -4.66
CA PHE A 434 21.41 -21.89 -4.16
C PHE A 434 21.51 -20.77 -5.19
N GLY A 435 22.07 -19.64 -4.77
CA GLY A 435 22.24 -18.43 -5.57
C GLY A 435 21.62 -17.21 -4.89
N MET A 436 21.70 -16.05 -5.53
CA MET A 436 21.33 -14.76 -4.95
C MET A 436 20.33 -14.01 -5.82
N ILE A 437 19.18 -13.65 -5.24
CA ILE A 437 18.15 -12.80 -5.86
C ILE A 437 18.13 -11.46 -5.15
N LEU A 438 18.34 -10.38 -5.90
CA LEU A 438 18.37 -9.02 -5.39
C LEU A 438 17.17 -8.22 -5.87
N VAL A 439 16.38 -7.70 -4.94
CA VAL A 439 15.29 -6.77 -5.24
C VAL A 439 15.73 -5.34 -4.91
N SER A 440 15.71 -4.46 -5.89
CA SER A 440 16.18 -3.07 -5.78
C SER A 440 15.08 -2.04 -6.02
N GLY A 441 15.37 -0.79 -5.71
CA GLY A 441 14.48 0.36 -5.79
C GLY A 441 14.54 1.25 -4.55
N PRO A 442 13.88 2.42 -4.57
CA PRO A 442 13.86 3.36 -3.44
C PRO A 442 13.02 2.87 -2.24
N THR A 443 13.05 3.62 -1.14
CA THR A 443 12.16 3.39 0.00
C THR A 443 10.68 3.45 -0.43
N GLY A 444 9.89 2.47 -0.01
CA GLY A 444 8.46 2.39 -0.35
C GLY A 444 8.15 1.84 -1.75
N SER A 445 9.13 1.35 -2.52
CA SER A 445 8.88 0.68 -3.81
C SER A 445 8.25 -0.71 -3.71
N GLY A 446 8.12 -1.26 -2.50
CA GLY A 446 7.50 -2.57 -2.25
C GLY A 446 8.47 -3.76 -2.27
N LYS A 447 9.79 -3.53 -2.18
CA LYS A 447 10.82 -4.59 -2.16
C LYS A 447 10.50 -5.74 -1.19
N SER A 448 10.25 -5.40 0.08
CA SER A 448 9.92 -6.36 1.13
C SER A 448 8.64 -7.14 0.83
N THR A 449 7.63 -6.51 0.19
CA THR A 449 6.41 -7.21 -0.24
C THR A 449 6.71 -8.29 -1.27
N THR A 450 7.56 -8.00 -2.26
CA THR A 450 7.97 -8.97 -3.28
C THR A 450 8.82 -10.08 -2.68
N LEU A 451 9.79 -9.76 -1.83
CA LEU A 451 10.57 -10.79 -1.12
C LEU A 451 9.70 -11.68 -0.22
N TYR A 452 8.75 -11.11 0.51
CA TYR A 452 7.83 -11.90 1.35
C TYR A 452 6.88 -12.79 0.53
N ALA A 453 6.54 -12.40 -0.71
CA ALA A 453 5.77 -13.25 -1.63
C ALA A 453 6.62 -14.44 -2.14
N ILE A 454 7.92 -14.21 -2.40
CA ILE A 454 8.87 -15.29 -2.72
C ILE A 454 9.03 -16.22 -1.51
N LEU A 455 9.23 -15.68 -0.30
CA LEU A 455 9.33 -16.48 0.93
C LEU A 455 8.10 -17.38 1.13
N ARG A 456 6.89 -16.87 0.88
CA ARG A 456 5.65 -17.68 0.99
C ARG A 456 5.61 -18.84 0.00
N MET A 457 6.04 -18.62 -1.24
CA MET A 457 6.12 -19.67 -2.26
C MET A 457 7.13 -20.78 -1.87
N LEU A 458 8.18 -20.42 -1.13
CA LEU A 458 9.22 -21.34 -0.65
C LEU A 458 8.88 -21.98 0.71
N ASN A 459 7.98 -21.40 1.49
CA ASN A 459 7.62 -21.79 2.85
C ASN A 459 6.87 -23.14 2.89
N LYS A 460 7.66 -24.21 2.90
CA LYS A 460 7.21 -25.60 3.00
C LYS A 460 7.80 -26.23 4.27
N PRO A 461 7.13 -27.20 4.91
CA PRO A 461 7.64 -27.85 6.12
C PRO A 461 9.05 -28.46 5.98
N GLU A 462 9.44 -28.82 4.75
CA GLU A 462 10.74 -29.37 4.38
C GLU A 462 11.82 -28.33 4.03
N VAL A 463 11.56 -27.02 4.20
CA VAL A 463 12.50 -25.93 3.87
C VAL A 463 12.71 -25.02 5.10
N ASN A 464 13.94 -24.94 5.61
CA ASN A 464 14.31 -24.05 6.70
C ASN A 464 14.57 -22.63 6.17
N ILE A 465 13.63 -21.72 6.44
CA ILE A 465 13.73 -20.30 6.06
C ILE A 465 14.07 -19.46 7.28
N THR A 466 15.18 -18.73 7.22
CA THR A 466 15.61 -17.81 8.29
C THR A 466 15.92 -16.40 7.75
N THR A 467 15.48 -15.36 8.44
CA THR A 467 15.64 -13.96 8.00
C THR A 467 16.34 -13.10 9.06
N ILE A 468 17.04 -12.05 8.63
CA ILE A 468 17.52 -10.95 9.48
C ILE A 468 17.07 -9.62 8.89
N GLU A 469 16.27 -8.85 9.63
CA GLU A 469 15.55 -7.69 9.10
C GLU A 469 15.59 -6.48 10.07
N ASP A 470 15.63 -5.25 9.53
CA ASP A 470 15.59 -3.99 10.30
C ASP A 470 14.52 -3.05 9.72
N PRO A 471 13.24 -3.19 10.11
CA PRO A 471 12.66 -4.12 11.08
C PRO A 471 12.26 -5.48 10.46
N VAL A 472 11.64 -6.36 11.25
CA VAL A 472 10.62 -7.27 10.69
C VAL A 472 9.34 -6.49 10.40
N GLU A 473 8.80 -6.60 9.18
CA GLU A 473 7.59 -5.88 8.76
C GLU A 473 6.31 -6.50 9.33
N TYR A 474 6.17 -7.82 9.22
CA TYR A 474 5.12 -8.61 9.87
C TYR A 474 5.55 -10.07 10.00
N LYS A 475 4.93 -10.82 10.93
CA LYS A 475 5.25 -12.23 11.15
C LYS A 475 4.69 -13.14 10.05
N ILE A 476 5.55 -13.94 9.41
CA ILE A 476 5.17 -15.06 8.55
C ILE A 476 5.19 -16.35 9.39
N THR A 477 4.10 -17.11 9.40
CA THR A 477 4.05 -18.44 10.03
C THR A 477 4.92 -19.42 9.24
N GLY A 478 5.81 -20.15 9.92
CA GLY A 478 6.75 -21.10 9.29
C GLY A 478 8.16 -20.53 9.01
N VAL A 479 8.35 -19.21 9.14
CA VAL A 479 9.65 -18.56 8.88
C VAL A 479 10.30 -18.09 10.19
N ASN A 480 11.60 -18.32 10.33
CA ASN A 480 12.41 -17.91 11.47
C ASN A 480 12.91 -16.46 11.28
N GLN A 481 12.10 -15.47 11.68
CA GLN A 481 12.43 -14.06 11.48
C GLN A 481 13.17 -13.43 12.66
N ILE A 482 14.38 -12.93 12.42
CA ILE A 482 15.22 -12.23 13.40
C ILE A 482 15.16 -10.73 13.12
N GLN A 483 14.95 -9.92 14.16
CA GLN A 483 15.06 -8.46 14.05
C GLN A 483 16.43 -7.99 14.50
N VAL A 484 17.04 -7.08 13.73
CA VAL A 484 18.27 -6.35 14.10
C VAL A 484 18.07 -5.64 15.44
N ASN A 485 19.09 -5.71 16.31
CA ASN A 485 19.07 -5.09 17.63
C ASN A 485 20.45 -4.48 17.95
N PRO A 486 20.68 -3.21 17.59
CA PRO A 486 21.98 -2.55 17.80
C PRO A 486 22.38 -2.46 19.28
N ARG A 487 21.40 -2.40 20.21
CA ARG A 487 21.67 -2.35 21.66
C ARG A 487 22.30 -3.63 22.21
N MET A 488 22.09 -4.75 21.51
CA MET A 488 22.64 -6.07 21.84
C MET A 488 23.75 -6.51 20.86
N ASN A 489 24.26 -5.58 20.03
CA ASN A 489 25.23 -5.84 18.97
C ASN A 489 24.79 -6.92 17.95
N LEU A 490 23.48 -7.03 17.69
CA LEU A 490 22.92 -7.91 16.67
C LEU A 490 22.68 -7.11 15.38
N THR A 491 23.73 -6.95 14.58
CA THR A 491 23.72 -6.26 13.27
C THR A 491 23.28 -7.20 12.14
N PHE A 492 23.12 -6.70 10.91
CA PHE A 492 22.91 -7.53 9.72
C PHE A 492 24.04 -8.55 9.53
N SER A 493 25.31 -8.10 9.52
CA SER A 493 26.48 -8.98 9.36
C SER A 493 26.60 -10.03 10.47
N GLN A 494 26.39 -9.65 11.73
CA GLN A 494 26.47 -10.58 12.87
C GLN A 494 25.28 -11.55 12.92
N GLY A 495 24.09 -11.08 12.55
CA GLY A 495 22.89 -11.92 12.39
C GLY A 495 23.10 -12.95 11.28
N LEU A 496 23.50 -12.50 10.08
CA LEU A 496 23.77 -13.35 8.92
C LEU A 496 24.86 -14.39 9.19
N ARG A 497 25.99 -13.99 9.82
CA ARG A 497 27.02 -14.93 10.32
C ARG A 497 26.46 -15.98 11.25
N SER A 498 25.40 -15.69 12.00
CA SER A 498 24.77 -16.65 12.91
C SER A 498 23.80 -17.56 12.16
N ILE A 499 23.03 -17.02 11.21
CA ILE A 499 22.07 -17.75 10.37
C ILE A 499 22.76 -18.87 9.56
N VAL A 500 23.93 -18.64 8.96
CA VAL A 500 24.68 -19.68 8.22
C VAL A 500 25.17 -20.85 9.09
N ARG A 501 24.97 -20.81 10.42
CA ARG A 501 25.20 -21.93 11.35
C ARG A 501 23.89 -22.47 11.95
N GLN A 502 22.74 -22.20 11.33
CA GLN A 502 21.41 -22.69 11.74
C GLN A 502 20.79 -23.64 10.72
N ASP A 503 21.61 -24.24 9.86
CA ASP A 503 21.19 -25.18 8.81
C ASP A 503 20.04 -24.66 7.91
N PRO A 504 20.09 -23.40 7.40
CA PRO A 504 19.02 -22.86 6.57
C PRO A 504 19.13 -23.35 5.12
N ASP A 505 18.00 -23.48 4.43
CA ASP A 505 17.96 -23.62 2.96
C ASP A 505 17.86 -22.23 2.30
N VAL A 506 17.03 -21.36 2.88
CA VAL A 506 16.72 -20.02 2.35
C VAL A 506 17.05 -18.97 3.40
N ILE A 507 17.83 -17.97 3.00
CA ILE A 507 18.25 -16.86 3.85
C ILE A 507 17.68 -15.56 3.27
N LEU A 508 16.97 -14.77 4.08
CA LEU A 508 16.67 -13.38 3.72
C LEU A 508 17.49 -12.41 4.56
N VAL A 509 18.22 -11.52 3.89
CA VAL A 509 18.85 -10.34 4.49
C VAL A 509 17.98 -9.13 4.14
N GLY A 510 17.54 -8.35 5.12
CA GLY A 510 16.65 -7.22 4.89
C GLY A 510 17.20 -6.24 3.86
N GLU A 511 18.50 -5.98 3.90
CA GLU A 511 19.24 -5.19 2.92
C GLU A 511 20.75 -5.40 3.03
N ILE A 512 21.47 -5.24 1.91
CA ILE A 512 22.93 -5.11 1.89
C ILE A 512 23.29 -3.63 1.84
N ARG A 513 23.92 -3.11 2.91
CA ARG A 513 24.36 -1.70 3.02
C ARG A 513 25.88 -1.52 2.99
N ASP A 514 26.64 -2.55 3.39
CA ASP A 514 28.07 -2.47 3.66
C ASP A 514 28.82 -3.70 3.10
N LYS A 515 30.14 -3.54 2.94
CA LYS A 515 31.03 -4.56 2.40
C LYS A 515 30.95 -5.87 3.18
N GLU A 516 30.98 -5.80 4.51
CA GLU A 516 30.96 -6.99 5.37
C GLU A 516 29.71 -7.83 5.14
N THR A 517 28.53 -7.21 5.11
CA THR A 517 27.26 -7.90 4.84
C THR A 517 27.23 -8.45 3.42
N ALA A 518 27.76 -7.73 2.42
CA ALA A 518 27.84 -8.19 1.03
C ALA A 518 28.75 -9.43 0.87
N GLU A 519 29.94 -9.43 1.49
CA GLU A 519 30.86 -10.56 1.47
C GLU A 519 30.23 -11.81 2.09
N ILE A 520 29.59 -11.68 3.27
CA ILE A 520 28.96 -12.84 3.92
C ILE A 520 27.77 -13.33 3.09
N ALA A 521 26.98 -12.43 2.50
CA ALA A 521 25.82 -12.77 1.66
C ALA A 521 26.23 -13.57 0.41
N VAL A 522 27.26 -13.12 -0.30
CA VAL A 522 27.80 -13.81 -1.48
C VAL A 522 28.42 -15.16 -1.10
N ASN A 523 29.18 -15.23 -0.01
CA ASN A 523 29.72 -16.51 0.47
C ASN A 523 28.61 -17.48 0.88
N ALA A 524 27.54 -17.02 1.52
CA ALA A 524 26.39 -17.87 1.85
C ALA A 524 25.72 -18.42 0.58
N ALA A 525 25.50 -17.57 -0.44
CA ALA A 525 24.96 -18.01 -1.72
C ALA A 525 25.85 -19.05 -2.41
N LEU A 526 27.18 -18.90 -2.35
CA LEU A 526 28.15 -19.85 -2.91
C LEU A 526 28.18 -21.18 -2.15
N THR A 527 27.99 -21.17 -0.82
CA THR A 527 28.02 -22.38 0.01
C THR A 527 26.69 -23.13 0.06
N GLY A 528 25.83 -22.99 -0.95
CA GLY A 528 24.64 -23.84 -1.12
C GLY A 528 23.33 -23.26 -0.57
N HIS A 529 23.25 -21.97 -0.25
CA HIS A 529 22.03 -21.33 0.25
C HIS A 529 21.34 -20.50 -0.84
N LEU A 530 19.99 -20.46 -0.86
CA LEU A 530 19.27 -19.47 -1.64
C LEU A 530 19.16 -18.16 -0.85
N LEU A 531 19.91 -17.14 -1.26
CA LEU A 531 19.95 -15.84 -0.61
C LEU A 531 19.01 -14.83 -1.29
N LEU A 532 18.12 -14.24 -0.51
CA LEU A 532 17.26 -13.14 -0.90
C LEU A 532 17.73 -11.86 -0.19
N SER A 533 17.87 -10.76 -0.90
CA SER A 533 18.18 -9.48 -0.26
C SER A 533 17.58 -8.29 -0.98
N THR A 534 17.45 -7.16 -0.28
CA THR A 534 17.20 -5.88 -0.93
C THR A 534 18.47 -5.07 -1.16
N PHE A 535 18.42 -4.25 -2.20
CA PHE A 535 19.45 -3.27 -2.52
C PHE A 535 18.83 -1.89 -2.74
N HIS A 536 19.65 -0.83 -2.70
CA HIS A 536 19.20 0.54 -2.97
C HIS A 536 19.90 1.11 -4.20
N SER A 537 19.40 0.75 -5.37
CA SER A 537 19.65 1.40 -6.66
C SER A 537 18.34 1.88 -7.29
N ASN A 538 18.44 2.73 -8.32
CA ASN A 538 17.28 3.30 -9.03
C ASN A 538 16.71 2.35 -10.11
N ASP A 539 17.55 1.44 -10.57
CA ASP A 539 17.44 0.52 -11.71
C ASP A 539 18.23 -0.76 -11.38
N ALA A 540 18.05 -1.82 -12.16
CA ALA A 540 18.65 -3.13 -11.91
C ALA A 540 20.12 -3.15 -12.32
N ALA A 541 20.47 -2.52 -13.44
CA ALA A 541 21.83 -2.53 -13.99
C ALA A 541 22.85 -1.94 -13.01
N THR A 542 22.48 -0.90 -12.25
CA THR A 542 23.34 -0.25 -11.25
C THR A 542 23.66 -1.13 -10.03
N ALA A 543 22.92 -2.21 -9.77
CA ALA A 543 23.20 -3.09 -8.63
C ALA A 543 24.55 -3.81 -8.79
N LEU A 544 24.90 -4.23 -10.02
CA LEU A 544 26.13 -4.96 -10.30
C LEU A 544 27.40 -4.12 -10.04
N PRO A 545 27.61 -2.96 -10.69
CA PRO A 545 28.79 -2.13 -10.45
C PRO A 545 28.92 -1.73 -8.98
N ARG A 546 27.81 -1.43 -8.29
CA ARG A 546 27.87 -1.04 -6.87
C ARG A 546 28.31 -2.16 -5.94
N LEU A 547 28.01 -3.43 -6.24
CA LEU A 547 28.55 -4.56 -5.46
C LEU A 547 30.06 -4.72 -5.68
N LEU A 548 30.54 -4.49 -6.91
CA LEU A 548 31.96 -4.49 -7.24
C LEU A 548 32.68 -3.30 -6.57
N ASP A 549 32.09 -2.10 -6.57
CA ASP A 549 32.58 -0.90 -5.87
C ASP A 549 32.65 -1.12 -4.34
N MET A 550 31.74 -1.91 -3.79
CA MET A 550 31.77 -2.35 -2.38
C MET A 550 32.89 -3.36 -2.10
N GLY A 551 33.64 -3.79 -3.12
CA GLY A 551 34.77 -4.70 -3.00
C GLY A 551 34.36 -6.17 -2.87
N VAL A 552 33.23 -6.58 -3.47
CA VAL A 552 32.89 -7.98 -3.72
C VAL A 552 33.70 -8.48 -4.91
N GLU A 553 34.37 -9.63 -4.77
CA GLU A 553 35.17 -10.22 -5.84
C GLU A 553 34.30 -10.61 -7.06
N PRO A 554 34.65 -10.17 -8.29
CA PRO A 554 33.83 -10.39 -9.49
C PRO A 554 33.49 -11.86 -9.74
N PHE A 555 34.43 -12.78 -9.50
CA PHE A 555 34.22 -14.22 -9.69
C PHE A 555 33.17 -14.79 -8.73
N LEU A 556 33.14 -14.35 -7.48
CA LEU A 556 32.14 -14.78 -6.51
C LEU A 556 30.76 -14.25 -6.90
N LEU A 557 30.68 -12.99 -7.36
CA LEU A 557 29.42 -12.38 -7.79
C LEU A 557 28.85 -13.04 -9.05
N ALA A 558 29.70 -13.30 -10.05
CA ALA A 558 29.32 -14.02 -11.27
C ALA A 558 28.80 -15.44 -10.95
N SER A 559 29.46 -16.16 -10.02
CA SER A 559 29.09 -17.54 -9.66
C SER A 559 27.85 -17.66 -8.76
N THR A 560 27.29 -16.55 -8.26
CA THR A 560 26.22 -16.57 -7.25
C THR A 560 25.00 -15.72 -7.57
N LEU A 561 25.14 -14.62 -8.32
CA LEU A 561 24.01 -13.77 -8.64
C LEU A 561 23.14 -14.41 -9.72
N GLU A 562 21.85 -14.53 -9.44
CA GLU A 562 20.89 -15.21 -10.33
C GLU A 562 19.98 -14.21 -11.04
N LEU A 563 19.43 -13.27 -10.26
CA LEU A 563 18.39 -12.37 -10.74
C LEU A 563 18.45 -11.04 -10.01
N ILE A 564 18.43 -9.96 -10.77
CA ILE A 564 18.30 -8.59 -10.25
C ILE A 564 16.94 -8.07 -10.70
N VAL A 565 16.17 -7.56 -9.74
CA VAL A 565 14.82 -7.05 -9.97
C VAL A 565 14.74 -5.62 -9.44
N ALA A 566 14.77 -4.62 -10.30
CA ALA A 566 14.41 -3.26 -9.88
C ALA A 566 12.88 -3.10 -9.89
N GLN A 567 12.38 -2.35 -8.91
CA GLN A 567 10.96 -2.21 -8.66
C GLN A 567 10.59 -0.77 -8.27
N ARG A 568 9.45 -0.30 -8.78
CA ARG A 568 8.77 0.94 -8.34
C ARG A 568 7.25 0.69 -8.22
N LEU A 569 6.51 1.57 -7.55
CA LEU A 569 5.04 1.48 -7.47
C LEU A 569 4.37 2.61 -8.24
N VAL A 570 3.48 2.26 -9.17
CA VAL A 570 2.49 3.17 -9.78
C VAL A 570 1.15 3.03 -9.08
N ARG A 571 0.40 4.12 -8.99
CA ARG A 571 -0.98 4.10 -8.50
C ARG A 571 -1.93 3.56 -9.58
N LYS A 572 -2.90 2.72 -9.21
CA LYS A 572 -3.90 2.18 -10.15
C LYS A 572 -4.96 3.23 -10.45
N SER A 573 -5.30 3.41 -11.73
CA SER A 573 -6.35 4.34 -12.18
C SER A 573 -7.70 3.94 -11.56
N CYS A 574 -8.45 4.91 -11.04
CA CYS A 574 -9.71 4.62 -10.37
C CYS A 574 -10.78 4.21 -11.40
N VAL A 575 -11.13 2.91 -11.43
CA VAL A 575 -12.09 2.30 -12.36
C VAL A 575 -13.42 3.07 -12.47
N LYS A 576 -13.86 3.72 -11.38
CA LYS A 576 -15.10 4.50 -11.33
C LYS A 576 -15.05 5.86 -12.06
N CYS A 577 -13.91 6.54 -12.09
CA CYS A 577 -13.78 7.88 -12.66
C CYS A 577 -12.74 7.97 -13.79
N ARG A 578 -12.27 6.81 -14.27
CA ARG A 578 -11.45 6.73 -15.46
C ARG A 578 -12.30 6.97 -16.71
N TYR A 579 -11.72 7.60 -17.70
CA TYR A 579 -12.29 7.83 -19.03
C TYR A 579 -11.22 7.55 -20.07
N SER A 580 -11.64 7.01 -21.21
CA SER A 580 -10.79 6.77 -22.36
C SER A 580 -10.52 8.07 -23.13
N TYR A 581 -9.39 8.11 -23.84
CA TYR A 581 -9.07 9.09 -24.86
C TYR A 581 -8.14 8.42 -25.89
N ASN A 582 -8.26 8.80 -27.16
CA ASN A 582 -7.40 8.27 -28.21
C ASN A 582 -6.10 9.08 -28.28
N VAL A 583 -5.00 8.43 -28.64
CA VAL A 583 -3.70 9.05 -28.93
C VAL A 583 -3.19 8.48 -30.25
N GLY A 584 -2.74 9.35 -31.15
CA GLY A 584 -2.12 8.93 -32.40
C GLY A 584 -0.76 8.28 -32.16
N ILE A 585 -0.43 7.23 -32.94
CA ILE A 585 0.85 6.53 -32.78
C ILE A 585 2.06 7.47 -32.98
N GLU A 586 1.94 8.52 -33.79
CA GLU A 586 3.01 9.50 -34.02
C GLU A 586 3.40 10.27 -32.75
N ASP A 587 2.43 10.63 -31.90
CA ASP A 587 2.70 11.27 -30.62
C ASP A 587 3.45 10.33 -29.67
N ILE A 588 3.14 9.03 -29.69
CA ILE A 588 3.85 8.03 -28.88
C ILE A 588 5.27 7.84 -29.40
N LYS A 589 5.46 7.66 -30.71
CA LYS A 589 6.79 7.50 -31.32
C LYS A 589 7.69 8.72 -31.07
N LYS A 590 7.12 9.93 -31.14
CA LYS A 590 7.84 11.19 -30.94
C LYS A 590 8.26 11.42 -29.50
N ASN A 591 7.39 11.11 -28.53
CA ASN A 591 7.64 11.39 -27.12
C ASN A 591 8.28 10.21 -26.37
N PHE A 592 8.07 8.97 -26.83
CA PHE A 592 8.44 7.72 -26.15
C PHE A 592 8.95 6.67 -27.16
N PRO A 593 10.11 6.88 -27.80
CA PRO A 593 10.62 6.01 -28.87
C PRO A 593 10.87 4.56 -28.42
N ASP A 594 11.31 4.35 -27.18
CA ASP A 594 11.63 3.01 -26.64
C ASP A 594 10.42 2.06 -26.59
N VAL A 595 9.20 2.61 -26.47
CA VAL A 595 7.94 1.83 -26.43
C VAL A 595 7.24 1.74 -27.78
N GLU A 596 7.82 2.26 -28.86
CA GLU A 596 7.24 2.17 -30.22
C GLU A 596 6.88 0.72 -30.59
N LYS A 597 7.73 -0.24 -30.23
CA LYS A 597 7.55 -1.67 -30.54
C LYS A 597 6.38 -2.32 -29.80
N LEU A 598 5.88 -1.69 -28.73
CA LEU A 598 4.72 -2.14 -27.97
C LEU A 598 3.40 -1.68 -28.60
N VAL A 599 3.44 -0.76 -29.58
CA VAL A 599 2.26 -0.18 -30.23
C VAL A 599 2.18 -0.61 -31.70
N GLN A 600 1.17 -1.41 -32.04
CA GLN A 600 0.95 -1.92 -33.40
C GLN A 600 -0.21 -1.20 -34.14
N GLU A 601 -1.06 -0.49 -33.41
CA GLU A 601 -2.26 0.18 -33.93
C GLU A 601 -2.02 1.67 -34.21
N LYS A 602 -2.71 2.23 -35.21
CA LYS A 602 -2.52 3.64 -35.64
C LYS A 602 -3.01 4.65 -34.60
N GLU A 603 -4.06 4.30 -33.87
CA GLU A 603 -4.52 5.00 -32.68
C GLU A 603 -4.51 4.03 -31.52
N ILE A 604 -4.19 4.50 -30.32
CA ILE A 604 -4.31 3.73 -29.08
C ILE A 604 -5.29 4.39 -28.12
N VAL A 605 -6.09 3.56 -27.44
CA VAL A 605 -7.01 4.01 -26.39
C VAL A 605 -6.28 4.03 -25.05
N LEU A 606 -6.00 5.22 -24.54
CA LEU A 606 -5.40 5.43 -23.22
C LEU A 606 -6.45 5.90 -22.20
N TYR A 607 -6.10 5.88 -20.92
CA TYR A 607 -7.01 6.21 -19.81
C TYR A 607 -6.46 7.31 -18.91
N ARG A 608 -7.34 8.26 -18.57
CA ARG A 608 -7.13 9.30 -17.54
C ARG A 608 -8.22 9.19 -16.48
N SER A 609 -8.03 9.80 -15.30
CA SER A 609 -9.00 9.77 -14.19
C SER A 609 -9.33 11.16 -13.66
N LYS A 610 -10.62 11.50 -13.55
CA LYS A 610 -11.09 12.85 -13.12
C LYS A 610 -11.16 13.04 -11.60
N GLY A 611 -11.04 11.96 -10.82
CA GLY A 611 -11.32 11.96 -9.39
C GLY A 611 -12.81 11.79 -9.06
N CYS A 612 -13.10 11.09 -7.96
CA CYS A 612 -14.44 10.94 -7.41
C CYS A 612 -14.37 10.58 -5.92
N ALA A 613 -15.51 10.51 -5.24
CA ALA A 613 -15.58 10.17 -3.81
C ALA A 613 -15.02 8.77 -3.45
N VAL A 614 -14.93 7.82 -4.37
CA VAL A 614 -14.35 6.47 -4.10
C VAL A 614 -12.82 6.50 -4.03
N CYS A 615 -12.18 7.43 -4.73
CA CYS A 615 -10.73 7.66 -4.69
C CYS A 615 -10.37 8.93 -3.91
N SER A 616 -11.28 9.45 -3.08
CA SER A 616 -11.12 10.71 -2.34
C SER A 616 -10.63 11.87 -3.21
N GLY A 617 -11.13 11.96 -4.45
CA GLY A 617 -10.77 12.99 -5.43
C GLY A 617 -9.43 12.78 -6.15
N SER A 618 -8.59 11.83 -5.73
CA SER A 618 -7.23 11.68 -6.26
C SER A 618 -7.14 11.17 -7.71
N GLY A 619 -8.19 10.52 -8.21
CA GLY A 619 -8.18 9.83 -9.50
C GLY A 619 -7.59 8.41 -9.45
N PHE A 620 -6.98 7.99 -8.34
CA PHE A 620 -6.31 6.69 -8.22
C PHE A 620 -6.80 5.89 -7.01
N ARG A 621 -6.63 4.56 -7.03
CA ARG A 621 -6.97 3.73 -5.87
C ARG A 621 -6.15 2.44 -5.79
N GLY A 622 -5.28 2.36 -4.79
CA GLY A 622 -4.32 1.27 -4.65
C GLY A 622 -3.15 1.42 -5.62
N ARG A 623 -2.23 0.46 -5.57
CA ARG A 623 -0.98 0.46 -6.33
C ARG A 623 -0.76 -0.88 -7.05
N THR A 624 0.08 -0.84 -8.08
CA THR A 624 0.74 -2.02 -8.66
C THR A 624 2.23 -1.73 -8.74
N ALA A 625 3.05 -2.78 -8.73
CA ALA A 625 4.45 -2.60 -9.04
C ALA A 625 4.67 -2.52 -10.56
N ILE A 626 5.72 -1.79 -10.92
CA ILE A 626 6.41 -1.87 -12.20
C ILE A 626 7.82 -2.42 -11.96
N TYR A 627 8.35 -3.14 -12.94
CA TYR A 627 9.53 -3.97 -12.77
C TYR A 627 10.52 -3.87 -13.93
N GLU A 628 11.78 -4.12 -13.61
CA GLU A 628 12.87 -4.31 -14.56
C GLU A 628 13.69 -5.51 -14.08
N PHE A 629 13.81 -6.52 -14.93
CA PHE A 629 14.43 -7.81 -14.61
C PHE A 629 15.71 -7.99 -15.43
N ILE A 630 16.82 -8.25 -14.74
CA ILE A 630 18.08 -8.69 -15.35
C ILE A 630 18.38 -10.10 -14.82
N ASN A 631 18.24 -11.08 -15.71
CA ASN A 631 18.64 -12.46 -15.44
C ASN A 631 20.15 -12.59 -15.70
N VAL A 632 20.88 -13.20 -14.79
CA VAL A 632 22.31 -13.48 -15.02
C VAL A 632 22.41 -14.72 -15.90
N THR A 633 22.97 -14.54 -17.09
CA THR A 633 23.30 -15.60 -18.06
C THR A 633 24.80 -15.82 -18.11
N PRO A 634 25.32 -16.88 -18.74
CA PRO A 634 26.76 -17.07 -18.93
C PRO A 634 27.48 -15.88 -19.59
N GLU A 635 26.84 -15.17 -20.54
CA GLU A 635 27.43 -13.96 -21.12
C GLU A 635 27.46 -12.78 -20.12
N MET A 636 26.51 -12.73 -19.19
CA MET A 636 26.51 -11.74 -18.10
C MET A 636 27.56 -12.10 -17.04
N GLU A 637 27.76 -13.38 -16.74
CA GLU A 637 28.85 -13.87 -15.88
C GLU A 637 30.22 -13.45 -16.45
N GLU A 638 30.47 -13.71 -17.74
CA GLU A 638 31.68 -13.25 -18.44
C GLU A 638 31.85 -11.73 -18.45
N LEU A 639 30.75 -10.99 -18.45
CA LEU A 639 30.76 -9.53 -18.41
C LEU A 639 31.11 -9.03 -16.99
N ILE A 640 30.55 -9.63 -15.93
CA ILE A 640 30.84 -9.31 -14.52
C ILE A 640 32.34 -9.45 -14.22
N LEU A 641 33.00 -10.50 -14.73
CA LEU A 641 34.44 -10.71 -14.58
C LEU A 641 35.32 -9.56 -15.12
N LYS A 642 34.78 -8.70 -15.98
CA LYS A 642 35.50 -7.58 -16.62
C LYS A 642 35.31 -6.25 -15.87
N ASN A 643 34.60 -6.23 -14.74
CA ASN A 643 34.18 -5.03 -14.00
C ASN A 643 33.40 -4.03 -14.88
N PRO A 644 32.19 -4.41 -15.34
CA PRO A 644 31.46 -3.64 -16.35
C PRO A 644 30.82 -2.39 -15.77
N SER A 645 30.64 -1.38 -16.62
CA SER A 645 29.82 -0.21 -16.30
C SER A 645 28.32 -0.55 -16.32
N THR A 646 27.49 0.26 -15.65
CA THR A 646 26.02 0.16 -15.72
C THR A 646 25.50 0.11 -17.16
N LYS A 647 26.14 0.85 -18.07
CA LYS A 647 25.75 0.91 -19.48
C LYS A 647 25.98 -0.43 -20.19
N GLU A 648 27.12 -1.07 -19.99
CA GLU A 648 27.44 -2.36 -20.60
C GLU A 648 26.53 -3.48 -20.08
N VAL A 649 26.25 -3.48 -18.77
CA VAL A 649 25.27 -4.39 -18.14
C VAL A 649 23.90 -4.21 -18.78
N TRP A 650 23.44 -2.97 -18.94
CA TRP A 650 22.14 -2.68 -19.54
C TRP A 650 22.06 -3.03 -21.02
N GLU A 651 23.10 -2.73 -21.81
CA GLU A 651 23.16 -3.10 -23.23
C GLU A 651 23.12 -4.61 -23.46
N LEU A 652 23.75 -5.41 -22.59
CA LEU A 652 23.65 -6.87 -22.64
C LEU A 652 22.26 -7.36 -22.23
N ALA A 653 21.72 -6.85 -21.11
CA ALA A 653 20.37 -7.19 -20.65
C ALA A 653 19.30 -6.88 -21.71
N ARG A 654 19.41 -5.75 -22.42
CA ARG A 654 18.51 -5.39 -23.53
C ARG A 654 18.61 -6.35 -24.72
N LYS A 655 19.81 -6.80 -25.08
CA LYS A 655 20.01 -7.85 -26.11
C LYS A 655 19.37 -9.18 -25.68
N GLN A 656 19.27 -9.43 -24.37
CA GLN A 656 18.64 -10.60 -23.76
C GLN A 656 17.14 -10.38 -23.43
N HIS A 657 16.50 -9.39 -24.04
CA HIS A 657 15.07 -9.09 -23.94
C HIS A 657 14.58 -8.59 -22.55
N SER A 658 15.46 -8.03 -21.72
CA SER A 658 15.05 -7.27 -20.53
C SER A 658 14.22 -6.04 -20.91
N HIS A 659 13.12 -5.82 -20.19
CA HIS A 659 12.31 -4.60 -20.27
C HIS A 659 12.73 -3.61 -19.17
N SER A 660 12.73 -2.32 -19.49
CA SER A 660 12.91 -1.24 -18.52
C SER A 660 11.68 -1.08 -17.62
N LEU A 661 11.87 -0.40 -16.48
CA LEU A 661 10.76 0.04 -15.63
C LEU A 661 9.69 0.83 -16.42
N PHE A 662 10.09 1.58 -17.46
CA PHE A 662 9.17 2.34 -18.29
C PHE A 662 8.40 1.46 -19.27
N GLU A 663 9.03 0.47 -19.91
CA GLU A 663 8.37 -0.45 -20.84
C GLU A 663 7.30 -1.31 -20.14
N ASP A 664 7.62 -1.97 -19.03
CA ASP A 664 6.65 -2.73 -18.21
C ASP A 664 5.55 -1.82 -17.62
N GLY A 665 5.91 -0.57 -17.31
CA GLY A 665 4.94 0.45 -16.92
C GLY A 665 4.01 0.88 -18.06
N PHE A 666 4.51 0.95 -19.30
CA PHE A 666 3.76 1.36 -20.47
C PHE A 666 2.79 0.25 -20.92
N GLU A 667 3.19 -1.03 -20.82
CA GLU A 667 2.25 -2.16 -20.95
C GLU A 667 1.04 -2.02 -20.00
N LYS A 668 1.25 -1.49 -18.78
CA LYS A 668 0.18 -1.23 -17.79
C LYS A 668 -0.61 0.05 -18.08
N VAL A 669 -0.07 0.99 -18.84
CA VAL A 669 -0.80 2.15 -19.40
C VAL A 669 -1.74 1.69 -20.53
N LEU A 670 -1.24 0.88 -21.47
CA LEU A 670 -2.03 0.28 -22.56
C LEU A 670 -3.19 -0.57 -22.01
N ASN A 671 -2.94 -1.37 -20.97
CA ASN A 671 -3.97 -2.16 -20.28
C ASN A 671 -4.90 -1.32 -19.36
N GLY A 672 -4.82 0.02 -19.38
CA GLY A 672 -5.67 0.92 -18.59
C GLY A 672 -5.57 0.75 -17.07
N THR A 673 -4.48 0.17 -16.58
CA THR A 673 -4.21 -0.09 -15.16
C THR A 673 -3.67 1.15 -14.46
N THR A 674 -2.81 1.91 -15.13
CA THR A 674 -2.29 3.21 -14.69
C THR A 674 -2.47 4.26 -15.80
N THR A 675 -2.08 5.52 -15.56
CA THR A 675 -2.06 6.58 -16.58
C THR A 675 -0.60 6.92 -16.94
N ILE A 676 -0.39 7.56 -18.09
CA ILE A 676 0.95 7.92 -18.57
C ILE A 676 1.63 8.97 -17.67
N GLU A 677 0.86 9.88 -17.08
CA GLU A 677 1.37 10.89 -16.14
C GLU A 677 1.86 10.24 -14.83
N GLU A 678 1.17 9.19 -14.38
CA GLU A 678 1.55 8.43 -13.18
C GLU A 678 2.77 7.52 -13.43
N LEU A 679 2.94 7.04 -14.67
CA LEU A 679 4.16 6.35 -15.10
C LEU A 679 5.36 7.31 -15.10
N LEU A 680 5.25 8.45 -15.78
CA LEU A 680 6.31 9.46 -15.88
C LEU A 680 6.73 10.04 -14.52
N ARG A 681 5.81 10.04 -13.53
CA ARG A 681 6.12 10.41 -12.13
C ARG A 681 7.12 9.46 -11.46
N VAL A 682 7.22 8.20 -11.92
CA VAL A 682 8.05 7.17 -11.27
C VAL A 682 9.08 6.51 -12.17
N ALA A 683 8.95 6.56 -13.49
CA ALA A 683 9.94 6.05 -14.43
C ALA A 683 10.09 7.04 -15.58
N SER A 684 11.34 7.43 -15.87
CA SER A 684 11.66 8.14 -17.12
C SER A 684 11.62 7.16 -18.29
N PRO A 685 11.30 7.62 -19.51
CA PRO A 685 11.49 6.85 -20.74
C PRO A 685 12.92 6.31 -20.86
#